data_AF-B8HPH9-F1
#
_entry.id   AF-B8HPH9-F1
#
_cell.length_a   1.000
_cell.length_b   1.000
_cell.length_c   1.000
_cell.angle_alpha   90.00
_cell.angle_beta   90.00
_cell.angle_gamma   90.00
#
_symmetry.space_group_name_H-M   'P 1'
#
loop_
_entity.id
_entity.type
_entity.pdbx_description
1 polymer ?
#
loop_
_entity_poly.entity_id
_entity_poly.type
_entity_poly.pdbx_seq_one_letter_code
_entity_poly.pdbx_strand_id
1 'polypeptide(L)'
;MLGFNRRGGGWRRAVLVCLVGLLLFLPMIAQGATLPSDPVQAEVGYRQYLTAEILQQRLKAPVGRDGIPTIDLRHFIIDLRDENSDFRLQFYRELQSQLQRPGTPIGLDLSYSLVEGDFAGYQLGLRTPLYGEAFSPIFSTTEQEQLNRDRRRLFQLNRLSRSLLTSDLGFPDLQLMVFRGPLLLVQTQFKGQVDFSNTFFLRDLSVQGGEFEQGVDWSQSRFSQLVSFTGSTFNQTARFRNSIFFAKASFSQCQFRQKADFSSSEFQQTANFNRVGFEQEANFNRTVWQGNADFAQSHWQGTALLTRNQFDQSLFLTESSFAQTVSFRESQFNRPVNLRGVILLDQVDFSDTRFAKAAHLNIPELQFDPRTARILGDPGQISQVLSIPTLRGNEILLRNLVRNFRQLEQIGDANQVEYLGQKLRLQELKLQLFSTNINWASSQRLQQVGFTAQQATEIVKTRQEHPFRSLTELMNRSVIDLATYIKVRNRVTANELWTPWTYLLAVFRWLGLSLLLTLTRYGSSFWLIFGIGLLAIAYFGYLFWGIDRCRRRLPVAILPAWGETLWMSGSFSLIALAGLSMIFRTAEAPWFTLAFLGGLILPVPLILSGVLYQRGRYHDLLEVSYFVEDGSMRQFRLLIGRLPIMPRFPFFRDRYEPILWNRRWSWLNYYDLSLINFLKFGFNDIRLRDRALPGLVSALVWYQWGLGLLYVGLLLWTLSRTIPGLNLFIYF
;
A
#
# COMPACT_ATOMS: atom_id res chain seq x y z
N MET A 1 -61.06 25.03 6.78
CA MET A 1 -61.36 26.48 6.88
C MET A 1 -60.07 27.20 7.21
N LEU A 2 -59.81 28.31 6.50
CA LEU A 2 -58.63 29.22 6.56
C LEU A 2 -57.33 28.61 5.98
N GLY A 3 -56.68 29.11 4.92
CA GLY A 3 -56.88 30.29 4.07
C GLY A 3 -55.54 31.03 3.85
N PHE A 4 -55.09 31.12 2.57
CA PHE A 4 -53.98 31.91 1.99
C PHE A 4 -52.53 31.41 2.24
N ASN A 5 -51.59 31.43 1.28
CA ASN A 5 -51.45 32.29 0.10
C ASN A 5 -50.55 31.65 -1.00
N ARG A 6 -50.87 31.92 -2.27
CA ARG A 6 -50.08 31.57 -3.48
C ARG A 6 -49.00 32.64 -3.74
N ARG A 7 -47.79 32.20 -4.12
CA ARG A 7 -46.77 32.84 -4.99
C ARG A 7 -45.53 31.92 -4.92
N GLY A 8 -44.80 31.56 -5.95
CA GLY A 8 -44.73 31.86 -7.38
C GLY A 8 -43.65 30.94 -7.96
N GLY A 9 -43.73 30.63 -9.24
CA GLY A 9 -42.89 29.62 -9.90
C GLY A 9 -41.40 29.93 -9.88
N GLY A 10 -40.60 28.87 -9.65
CA GLY A 10 -39.13 28.94 -9.66
C GLY A 10 -38.45 27.64 -10.09
N TRP A 11 -39.15 26.74 -10.79
CA TRP A 11 -38.63 25.41 -11.15
C TRP A 11 -38.57 25.12 -12.65
N ARG A 12 -38.75 26.14 -13.50
CA ARG A 12 -38.63 26.02 -14.97
C ARG A 12 -37.54 26.91 -15.61
N ARG A 13 -36.68 27.56 -14.83
CA ARG A 13 -35.52 28.32 -15.34
C ARG A 13 -34.14 27.72 -15.00
N ALA A 14 -34.08 26.63 -14.23
CA ALA A 14 -32.81 25.95 -13.91
C ALA A 14 -32.45 24.80 -14.87
N VAL A 15 -33.35 24.41 -15.79
CA VAL A 15 -33.12 23.28 -16.72
C VAL A 15 -32.88 23.75 -18.17
N LEU A 16 -32.92 25.06 -18.45
CA LEU A 16 -32.69 25.61 -19.79
C LEU A 16 -31.41 26.45 -19.94
N VAL A 17 -30.49 26.40 -18.98
CA VAL A 17 -29.20 27.13 -19.02
C VAL A 17 -27.98 26.18 -19.16
N CYS A 18 -28.18 24.86 -19.17
CA CYS A 18 -27.10 23.88 -19.33
C CYS A 18 -26.97 23.27 -20.74
N LEU A 19 -27.66 23.80 -21.77
CA LEU A 19 -27.71 23.18 -23.10
C LEU A 19 -27.41 24.12 -24.29
N VAL A 20 -26.79 25.28 -24.06
CA VAL A 20 -26.29 26.17 -25.14
C VAL A 20 -24.82 26.61 -24.94
N GLY A 21 -24.14 26.13 -23.89
CA GLY A 21 -22.75 26.52 -23.56
C GLY A 21 -21.66 25.64 -24.17
N LEU A 22 -21.90 25.00 -25.32
CA LEU A 22 -21.00 23.98 -25.87
C LEU A 22 -21.03 23.98 -27.40
N LEU A 23 -20.78 25.12 -28.05
CA LEU A 23 -20.49 25.15 -29.51
C LEU A 23 -19.97 26.49 -30.09
N LEU A 24 -19.35 27.38 -29.32
CA LEU A 24 -18.76 28.60 -29.88
C LEU A 24 -17.53 29.06 -29.09
N PHE A 25 -16.40 28.34 -29.19
CA PHE A 25 -15.10 28.96 -28.89
C PHE A 25 -13.95 28.26 -29.64
N LEU A 26 -13.53 28.92 -30.72
CA LEU A 26 -12.22 28.84 -31.37
C LEU A 26 -12.06 30.17 -32.18
N PRO A 27 -10.84 30.67 -32.45
CA PRO A 27 -10.02 31.43 -31.50
C PRO A 27 -9.48 32.76 -32.08
N MET A 28 -9.11 33.74 -31.23
CA MET A 28 -8.23 34.90 -31.51
C MET A 28 -8.18 35.77 -30.23
N ILE A 29 -7.11 36.35 -29.65
CA ILE A 29 -5.83 36.92 -30.09
C ILE A 29 -4.80 36.82 -28.93
N ALA A 30 -3.52 36.80 -29.32
CA ALA A 30 -2.29 36.79 -28.55
C ALA A 30 -1.96 38.06 -27.72
N GLN A 31 -1.02 37.91 -26.76
CA GLN A 31 0.05 38.83 -26.29
C GLN A 31 0.34 38.53 -24.80
N GLY A 32 1.54 38.29 -24.30
CA GLY A 32 2.87 38.18 -24.89
C GLY A 32 3.86 37.71 -23.80
N ALA A 33 4.82 36.88 -24.19
CA ALA A 33 6.11 36.73 -23.50
C ALA A 33 7.09 36.21 -24.55
N THR A 34 7.99 37.09 -24.95
CA THR A 34 8.96 36.97 -26.03
C THR A 34 10.01 35.91 -25.75
N LEU A 35 10.16 34.95 -26.66
CA LEU A 35 11.32 34.09 -26.84
C LEU A 35 11.69 34.08 -28.34
N PRO A 36 12.96 33.87 -28.69
CA PRO A 36 13.51 34.28 -29.99
C PRO A 36 12.88 33.47 -31.12
N SER A 37 12.44 34.21 -32.14
CA SER A 37 11.83 33.70 -33.36
C SER A 37 12.89 33.14 -34.30
N ASP A 38 13.04 31.82 -34.31
CA ASP A 38 13.39 31.09 -35.52
C ASP A 38 12.12 30.38 -36.02
N PRO A 39 11.63 30.65 -37.23
CA PRO A 39 10.39 30.06 -37.73
C PRO A 39 10.65 28.61 -38.18
N VAL A 40 10.31 27.63 -37.35
CA VAL A 40 10.04 26.27 -37.84
C VAL A 40 8.60 26.28 -38.37
N GLN A 41 8.45 26.66 -39.64
CA GLN A 41 7.28 26.31 -40.42
C GLN A 41 7.19 24.78 -40.50
N ALA A 42 6.00 24.23 -40.24
CA ALA A 42 5.67 22.87 -40.60
C ALA A 42 5.67 22.77 -42.14
N GLU A 43 6.81 22.37 -42.72
CA GLU A 43 6.85 21.91 -44.10
C GLU A 43 6.00 20.63 -44.20
N VAL A 44 4.80 20.76 -44.78
CA VAL A 44 4.16 19.63 -45.47
C VAL A 44 5.03 19.37 -46.71
N GLY A 45 6.15 18.68 -46.48
CA GLY A 45 7.05 18.27 -47.55
C GLY A 45 6.29 17.33 -48.48
N TYR A 46 6.23 17.69 -49.77
CA TYR A 46 5.77 16.77 -50.82
C TYR A 46 6.58 15.47 -50.71
N ARG A 47 5.91 14.36 -50.34
CA ARG A 47 6.57 13.04 -50.35
C ARG A 47 6.72 12.59 -51.79
N GLN A 48 7.94 12.26 -52.20
CA GLN A 48 8.22 11.71 -53.53
C GLN A 48 8.15 10.17 -53.50
N TYR A 49 7.75 9.52 -54.59
CA TYR A 49 7.87 8.07 -54.71
C TYR A 49 9.35 7.63 -54.77
N LEU A 50 9.70 6.61 -54.01
CA LEU A 50 11.02 5.99 -54.07
C LEU A 50 11.09 5.08 -55.30
N THR A 51 11.80 5.50 -56.35
CA THR A 51 12.08 4.63 -57.51
C THR A 51 13.35 3.79 -57.27
N ALA A 52 13.54 2.75 -58.07
CA ALA A 52 14.72 1.89 -58.00
C ALA A 52 16.03 2.67 -58.22
N GLU A 53 16.02 3.66 -59.11
CA GLU A 53 17.19 4.50 -59.40
C GLU A 53 17.57 5.37 -58.19
N ILE A 54 16.56 5.98 -57.56
CA ILE A 54 16.76 6.80 -56.36
C ILE A 54 17.27 5.92 -55.21
N LEU A 55 16.71 4.72 -55.03
CA LEU A 55 17.17 3.76 -54.04
C LEU A 55 18.67 3.45 -54.25
N GLN A 56 19.07 3.07 -55.46
CA GLN A 56 20.48 2.79 -55.77
C GLN A 56 21.40 3.99 -55.54
N GLN A 57 20.93 5.20 -55.84
CA GLN A 57 21.68 6.43 -55.57
C GLN A 57 21.90 6.63 -54.07
N ARG A 58 20.86 6.46 -53.25
CA ARG A 58 20.92 6.58 -51.79
C ARG A 58 21.80 5.50 -51.15
N LEU A 59 21.79 4.27 -51.69
CA LEU A 59 22.63 3.17 -51.21
C LEU A 59 24.13 3.38 -51.50
N LYS A 60 24.48 4.15 -52.53
CA LYS A 60 25.89 4.47 -52.87
C LYS A 60 26.47 5.60 -52.01
N ALA A 61 25.64 6.45 -51.43
CA ALA A 61 26.05 7.63 -50.66
C ALA A 61 25.35 7.70 -49.29
N PRO A 62 25.69 6.80 -48.34
CA PRO A 62 25.14 6.85 -46.99
C PRO A 62 25.57 8.14 -46.28
N VAL A 63 24.65 8.72 -45.51
CA VAL A 63 24.86 9.96 -44.75
C VAL A 63 25.39 9.61 -43.36
N GLY A 64 26.42 10.32 -42.89
CA GLY A 64 26.91 10.16 -41.53
C GLY A 64 25.94 10.79 -40.53
N ARG A 65 25.33 9.99 -39.67
CA ARG A 65 24.54 10.47 -38.52
C ARG A 65 25.10 9.88 -37.24
N ASP A 66 25.40 10.76 -36.28
CA ASP A 66 26.04 10.39 -35.01
C ASP A 66 27.30 9.53 -35.20
N GLY A 67 28.05 9.79 -36.27
CA GLY A 67 29.27 9.06 -36.63
C GLY A 67 29.06 7.67 -37.26
N ILE A 68 27.81 7.26 -37.53
CA ILE A 68 27.48 5.98 -38.17
C ILE A 68 26.93 6.24 -39.59
N PRO A 69 27.45 5.57 -40.63
CA PRO A 69 26.89 5.68 -41.98
C PRO A 69 25.46 5.13 -41.99
N THR A 70 24.51 5.91 -42.50
CA THR A 70 23.07 5.56 -42.49
C THR A 70 22.47 5.81 -43.87
N ILE A 71 21.70 4.85 -44.37
CA ILE A 71 20.97 4.96 -45.63
C ILE A 71 19.76 5.87 -45.38
N ASP A 72 19.75 7.04 -46.02
CA ASP A 72 18.73 8.07 -45.84
C ASP A 72 17.60 7.92 -46.87
N LEU A 73 16.46 7.37 -46.43
CA LEU A 73 15.22 7.22 -47.19
C LEU A 73 14.07 7.99 -46.52
N ARG A 74 14.36 9.16 -45.97
CA ARG A 74 13.35 10.04 -45.37
C ARG A 74 12.43 10.71 -46.39
N HIS A 75 11.22 11.04 -45.96
CA HIS A 75 10.23 11.78 -46.74
C HIS A 75 9.82 11.12 -48.08
N PHE A 76 9.96 9.80 -48.20
CA PHE A 76 9.56 9.06 -49.40
C PHE A 76 8.21 8.33 -49.22
N ILE A 77 7.52 8.10 -50.33
CA ILE A 77 6.48 7.07 -50.45
C ILE A 77 7.18 5.80 -50.96
N ILE A 78 7.13 4.74 -50.17
CA ILE A 78 7.74 3.44 -50.45
C ILE A 78 6.59 2.46 -50.72
N ASP A 79 6.34 2.16 -51.99
CA ASP A 79 5.25 1.30 -52.41
C ASP A 79 5.68 -0.18 -52.45
N LEU A 80 5.31 -0.93 -51.41
CA LEU A 80 5.59 -2.37 -51.25
C LEU A 80 4.32 -3.22 -51.38
N ARG A 81 3.27 -2.70 -52.02
CA ARG A 81 2.05 -3.47 -52.27
C ARG A 81 2.31 -4.60 -53.27
N ASP A 82 1.43 -5.60 -53.31
CA ASP A 82 1.58 -6.76 -54.20
C ASP A 82 1.55 -6.37 -55.69
N GLU A 83 0.85 -5.28 -56.04
CA GLU A 83 0.82 -4.74 -57.39
C GLU A 83 2.21 -4.26 -57.87
N ASN A 84 3.11 -3.91 -56.95
CA ASN A 84 4.47 -3.46 -57.23
C ASN A 84 5.53 -4.47 -56.75
N SER A 85 5.26 -5.76 -57.00
CA SER A 85 6.10 -6.87 -56.53
C SER A 85 7.56 -6.82 -57.00
N ASP A 86 7.82 -6.33 -58.23
CA ASP A 86 9.18 -6.21 -58.78
C ASP A 86 10.03 -5.21 -57.98
N PHE A 87 9.50 -4.01 -57.73
CA PHE A 87 10.18 -3.01 -56.90
C PHE A 87 10.34 -3.51 -55.47
N ARG A 88 9.31 -4.16 -54.89
CA ARG A 88 9.38 -4.73 -53.54
C ARG A 88 10.54 -5.73 -53.40
N LEU A 89 10.66 -6.67 -54.34
CA LEU A 89 11.75 -7.66 -54.32
C LEU A 89 13.11 -6.98 -54.49
N GLN A 90 13.21 -5.98 -55.36
CA GLN A 90 14.43 -5.20 -55.54
C GLN A 90 14.79 -4.42 -54.27
N PHE A 91 13.82 -3.78 -53.62
CA PHE A 91 13.97 -3.00 -52.39
C PHE A 91 14.62 -3.84 -51.28
N TYR A 92 14.05 -5.02 -50.97
CA TYR A 92 14.61 -5.90 -49.94
C TYR A 92 15.99 -6.43 -50.33
N ARG A 93 16.18 -6.88 -51.58
CA ARG A 93 17.46 -7.42 -52.05
C ARG A 93 18.58 -6.40 -51.97
N GLU A 94 18.34 -5.17 -52.42
CA GLU A 94 19.35 -4.12 -52.43
C GLU A 94 19.68 -3.64 -51.02
N LEU A 95 18.68 -3.44 -50.14
CA LEU A 95 18.92 -3.08 -48.75
C LEU A 95 19.67 -4.18 -47.98
N GLN A 96 19.28 -5.44 -48.14
CA GLN A 96 20.00 -6.57 -47.54
C GLN A 96 21.48 -6.57 -47.96
N SER A 97 21.76 -6.33 -49.24
CA SER A 97 23.13 -6.31 -49.77
C SER A 97 24.03 -5.23 -49.15
N GLN A 98 23.44 -4.18 -48.56
CA GLN A 98 24.16 -3.10 -47.88
C GLN A 98 24.21 -3.30 -46.37
N LEU A 99 23.07 -3.62 -45.75
CA LEU A 99 22.95 -3.80 -44.30
C LEU A 99 23.72 -5.02 -43.78
N GLN A 100 23.91 -6.03 -44.63
CA GLN A 100 24.59 -7.28 -44.27
C GLN A 100 26.08 -7.28 -44.65
N ARG A 101 26.65 -6.14 -45.07
CA ARG A 101 28.07 -6.07 -45.48
C ARG A 101 29.03 -6.30 -44.29
N PRO A 102 30.16 -6.99 -44.52
CA PRO A 102 31.25 -7.04 -43.55
C PRO A 102 31.86 -5.65 -43.34
N GLY A 103 32.30 -5.35 -42.12
CA GLY A 103 32.90 -4.07 -41.76
C GLY A 103 32.00 -3.18 -40.91
N THR A 104 32.04 -1.87 -41.14
CA THR A 104 31.31 -0.86 -40.37
C THR A 104 29.79 -1.03 -40.53
N PRO A 105 29.03 -1.16 -39.42
CA PRO A 105 27.57 -1.24 -39.47
C PRO A 105 26.95 -0.02 -40.15
N ILE A 106 25.97 -0.26 -41.03
CA ILE A 106 25.20 0.78 -41.72
C ILE A 106 23.79 0.82 -41.11
N GLY A 107 23.32 2.02 -40.77
CA GLY A 107 21.95 2.26 -40.30
C GLY A 107 20.94 2.44 -41.44
N LEU A 108 19.65 2.46 -41.09
CA LEU A 108 18.55 2.75 -42.02
C LEU A 108 17.64 3.83 -41.43
N ASP A 109 17.33 4.85 -42.21
CA ASP A 109 16.44 5.93 -41.82
C ASP A 109 15.26 6.06 -42.79
N LEU A 110 14.06 5.73 -42.31
CA LEU A 110 12.78 5.87 -43.01
C LEU A 110 11.92 6.99 -42.38
N SER A 111 12.52 7.92 -41.63
CA SER A 111 11.76 8.94 -40.89
C SER A 111 10.92 9.81 -41.83
N TYR A 112 9.71 10.16 -41.40
CA TYR A 112 8.72 10.97 -42.12
C TYR A 112 8.20 10.34 -43.44
N SER A 113 8.57 9.09 -43.72
CA SER A 113 8.16 8.37 -44.92
C SER A 113 6.80 7.68 -44.77
N LEU A 114 6.16 7.38 -45.90
CA LEU A 114 4.95 6.58 -46.02
C LEU A 114 5.32 5.23 -46.64
N VAL A 115 5.02 4.13 -45.96
CA VAL A 115 5.23 2.78 -46.46
C VAL A 115 3.88 2.17 -46.80
N GLU A 116 3.65 1.88 -48.07
CA GLU A 116 2.44 1.22 -48.57
C GLU A 116 2.69 -0.29 -48.69
N GLY A 117 1.72 -1.13 -48.31
CA GLY A 117 1.89 -2.58 -48.29
C GLY A 117 2.63 -3.12 -47.06
N ASP A 118 2.81 -4.44 -47.02
CA ASP A 118 3.39 -5.14 -45.87
C ASP A 118 4.91 -4.92 -45.80
N PHE A 119 5.39 -4.59 -44.60
CA PHE A 119 6.79 -4.34 -44.30
C PHE A 119 7.40 -5.50 -43.49
N ALA A 120 8.07 -6.41 -44.20
CA ALA A 120 8.81 -7.54 -43.64
C ALA A 120 10.20 -7.11 -43.15
N GLY A 121 10.23 -6.28 -42.11
CA GLY A 121 11.45 -5.73 -41.52
C GLY A 121 12.46 -6.79 -41.07
N TYR A 122 12.01 -7.97 -40.61
CA TYR A 122 12.88 -9.08 -40.25
C TYR A 122 13.79 -9.50 -41.40
N GLN A 123 13.35 -9.40 -42.67
CA GLN A 123 14.14 -9.83 -43.84
C GLN A 123 15.40 -8.99 -44.03
N LEU A 124 15.44 -7.77 -43.51
CA LEU A 124 16.57 -6.85 -43.67
C LEU A 124 17.74 -7.22 -42.74
N GLY A 125 17.51 -7.99 -41.68
CA GLY A 125 18.54 -8.41 -40.73
C GLY A 125 19.45 -9.53 -41.24
N LEU A 126 20.65 -9.64 -40.68
CA LEU A 126 21.58 -10.75 -40.94
C LEU A 126 21.11 -12.02 -40.23
N ARG A 127 20.90 -13.10 -40.98
CA ARG A 127 20.54 -14.41 -40.42
C ARG A 127 21.69 -14.96 -39.59
N THR A 128 21.42 -15.24 -38.32
CA THR A 128 22.40 -15.85 -37.40
C THR A 128 21.75 -17.02 -36.67
N PRO A 129 22.38 -18.21 -36.63
CA PRO A 129 21.83 -19.32 -35.88
C PRO A 129 21.82 -18.99 -34.39
N LEU A 130 20.78 -19.38 -33.66
CA LEU A 130 20.70 -19.10 -32.22
C LEU A 130 21.57 -20.05 -31.38
N TYR A 131 21.94 -21.22 -31.92
CA TYR A 131 22.80 -22.23 -31.29
C TYR A 131 24.01 -22.59 -32.21
N GLY A 132 25.12 -23.08 -31.65
CA GLY A 132 26.34 -23.48 -32.40
C GLY A 132 27.62 -22.70 -32.05
N GLU A 133 28.80 -23.23 -32.42
CA GLU A 133 30.11 -22.82 -31.87
C GLU A 133 30.74 -21.54 -32.45
N ALA A 134 30.34 -21.08 -33.64
CA ALA A 134 30.94 -19.89 -34.26
C ALA A 134 29.89 -18.91 -34.79
N PHE A 135 30.00 -17.64 -34.39
CA PHE A 135 29.30 -16.55 -35.06
C PHE A 135 29.96 -16.27 -36.42
N SER A 136 29.19 -15.76 -37.38
CA SER A 136 29.75 -15.27 -38.63
C SER A 136 30.87 -14.25 -38.35
N PRO A 137 32.02 -14.30 -39.07
CA PRO A 137 33.12 -13.36 -38.89
C PRO A 137 32.74 -11.90 -39.21
N ILE A 138 31.53 -11.67 -39.74
CA ILE A 138 30.94 -10.34 -39.97
C ILE A 138 30.74 -9.57 -38.65
N PHE A 139 30.52 -10.25 -37.53
CA PHE A 139 30.33 -9.62 -36.23
C PHE A 139 31.66 -9.24 -35.57
N SER A 140 31.77 -7.99 -35.15
CA SER A 140 32.86 -7.53 -34.28
C SER A 140 32.82 -8.21 -32.90
N THR A 141 33.93 -8.17 -32.17
CA THR A 141 34.05 -8.80 -30.85
C THR A 141 32.98 -8.32 -29.85
N THR A 142 32.68 -7.02 -29.84
CA THR A 142 31.65 -6.43 -28.98
C THR A 142 30.23 -6.89 -29.36
N GLU A 143 29.93 -7.02 -30.65
CA GLU A 143 28.67 -7.57 -31.15
C GLU A 143 28.52 -9.04 -30.77
N GLN A 144 29.59 -9.83 -30.88
CA GLN A 144 29.62 -11.24 -30.46
C GLN A 144 29.41 -11.40 -28.95
N GLU A 145 30.01 -10.54 -28.12
CA GLU A 145 29.78 -10.52 -26.68
C GLU A 145 28.32 -10.23 -26.34
N GLN A 146 27.68 -9.32 -27.07
CA GLN A 146 26.26 -9.00 -26.89
C GLN A 146 25.35 -10.16 -27.27
N LEU A 147 25.62 -10.80 -28.41
CA LEU A 147 24.90 -12.00 -28.85
C LEU A 147 25.12 -13.18 -27.88
N ASN A 148 26.34 -13.34 -27.35
CA ASN A 148 26.67 -14.37 -26.36
C ASN A 148 25.96 -14.19 -25.03
N ARG A 149 25.80 -12.94 -24.56
CA ARG A 149 25.03 -12.64 -23.32
C ARG A 149 23.62 -13.22 -23.40
N ASP A 150 22.95 -13.04 -24.53
CA ASP A 150 21.60 -13.56 -24.75
C ASP A 150 21.57 -15.09 -24.93
N ARG A 151 22.50 -15.65 -25.73
CA ARG A 151 22.62 -17.12 -25.91
C ARG A 151 22.81 -17.86 -24.59
N ARG A 152 23.73 -17.39 -23.72
CA ARG A 152 23.98 -18.03 -22.42
C ARG A 152 22.72 -18.10 -21.58
N ARG A 153 21.93 -17.03 -21.58
CA ARG A 153 20.68 -16.96 -20.84
C ARG A 153 19.62 -17.93 -21.38
N LEU A 154 19.41 -17.96 -22.70
CA LEU A 154 18.46 -18.88 -23.33
C LEU A 154 18.88 -20.33 -23.12
N PHE A 155 20.17 -20.62 -23.17
CA PHE A 155 20.71 -21.93 -22.85
C PHE A 155 20.46 -22.33 -21.38
N GLN A 156 20.64 -21.40 -20.43
CA GLN A 156 20.35 -21.65 -19.01
C GLN A 156 18.86 -21.92 -18.76
N LEU A 157 17.97 -21.12 -19.37
CA LEU A 157 16.52 -21.32 -19.27
C LEU A 157 16.10 -22.68 -19.86
N ASN A 158 16.68 -23.06 -21.00
CA ASN A 158 16.42 -24.35 -21.64
C ASN A 158 16.94 -25.54 -20.80
N ARG A 159 18.12 -25.42 -20.16
CA ARG A 159 18.61 -26.45 -19.23
C ARG A 159 17.67 -26.63 -18.03
N LEU A 160 17.16 -25.54 -17.48
CA LEU A 160 16.19 -25.59 -16.38
C LEU A 160 14.86 -26.23 -16.82
N SER A 161 14.39 -25.98 -18.04
CA SER A 161 13.18 -26.65 -18.58
C SER A 161 13.41 -28.12 -18.93
N ARG A 162 14.60 -28.50 -19.44
CA ARG A 162 14.95 -29.90 -19.75
C ARG A 162 15.13 -30.75 -18.50
N SER A 163 15.61 -30.16 -17.41
CA SER A 163 15.62 -30.83 -16.09
C SER A 163 14.22 -31.27 -15.63
N LEU A 164 13.15 -30.68 -16.19
CA LEU A 164 11.76 -30.97 -15.86
C LEU A 164 11.05 -31.82 -16.94
N LEU A 165 11.67 -32.04 -18.11
CA LEU A 165 11.11 -32.77 -19.24
C LEU A 165 12.12 -33.84 -19.71
N THR A 166 11.86 -35.10 -19.37
CA THR A 166 12.58 -36.27 -19.89
C THR A 166 12.20 -36.53 -21.35
N SER A 167 12.63 -35.69 -22.27
CA SER A 167 12.68 -36.01 -23.71
C SER A 167 13.49 -34.96 -24.48
N ASP A 168 14.55 -35.43 -25.15
CA ASP A 168 15.33 -34.65 -26.12
C ASP A 168 14.49 -34.38 -27.36
N LEU A 169 13.78 -33.24 -27.36
CA LEU A 169 13.28 -32.65 -28.60
C LEU A 169 14.43 -31.90 -29.27
N GLY A 170 14.81 -32.36 -30.47
CA GLY A 170 15.75 -31.69 -31.35
C GLY A 170 15.37 -30.22 -31.55
N PHE A 171 16.37 -29.35 -31.52
CA PHE A 171 16.17 -27.92 -31.68
C PHE A 171 15.52 -27.65 -33.05
N PRO A 172 14.39 -26.92 -33.13
CA PRO A 172 14.08 -26.23 -34.37
C PRO A 172 15.23 -25.24 -34.62
N ASP A 173 15.63 -25.08 -35.89
CA ASP A 173 16.55 -24.03 -36.35
C ASP A 173 15.91 -22.66 -36.09
N LEU A 174 15.91 -22.23 -34.84
CA LEU A 174 15.52 -20.88 -34.45
C LEU A 174 16.63 -19.98 -34.97
N GLN A 175 16.36 -19.34 -36.10
CA GLN A 175 17.22 -18.32 -36.69
C GLN A 175 16.85 -16.96 -36.12
N LEU A 176 17.85 -16.17 -35.79
CA LEU A 176 17.69 -14.83 -35.26
C LEU A 176 18.19 -13.82 -36.30
N MET A 177 17.39 -12.80 -36.56
CA MET A 177 17.71 -11.75 -37.52
C MET A 177 18.45 -10.63 -36.80
N VAL A 178 19.65 -10.25 -37.24
CA VAL A 178 20.46 -9.24 -36.55
C VAL A 178 20.51 -7.94 -37.34
N PHE A 179 20.05 -6.85 -36.73
CA PHE A 179 20.26 -5.48 -37.19
C PHE A 179 21.47 -4.86 -36.49
N ARG A 180 22.53 -4.59 -37.25
CA ARG A 180 23.81 -4.08 -36.73
C ARG A 180 23.84 -2.56 -36.58
N GLY A 181 23.19 -1.83 -37.48
CA GLY A 181 23.11 -0.37 -37.46
C GLY A 181 21.82 0.15 -36.79
N PRO A 182 21.73 1.47 -36.53
CA PRO A 182 20.53 2.09 -35.98
C PRO A 182 19.38 2.03 -37.00
N LEU A 183 18.14 1.92 -36.49
CA LEU A 183 16.93 1.96 -37.30
C LEU A 183 16.07 3.15 -36.86
N LEU A 184 15.87 4.11 -37.75
CA LEU A 184 15.13 5.34 -37.51
C LEU A 184 13.83 5.32 -38.32
N LEU A 185 12.71 5.34 -37.62
CA LEU A 185 11.32 5.30 -38.12
C LEU A 185 10.51 6.46 -37.51
N VAL A 186 11.13 7.63 -37.34
CA VAL A 186 10.49 8.78 -36.67
C VAL A 186 9.40 9.34 -37.57
N GLN A 187 8.17 9.44 -37.07
CA GLN A 187 6.99 9.89 -37.82
C GLN A 187 6.75 9.12 -39.13
N THR A 188 7.17 7.86 -39.19
CA THR A 188 6.92 6.98 -40.34
C THR A 188 5.50 6.43 -40.26
N GLN A 189 4.80 6.40 -41.40
CA GLN A 189 3.45 5.85 -41.52
C GLN A 189 3.49 4.52 -42.26
N PHE A 190 2.97 3.46 -41.66
CA PHE A 190 2.86 2.13 -42.27
C PHE A 190 1.39 1.80 -42.56
N LYS A 191 1.09 1.52 -43.83
CA LYS A 191 -0.26 1.15 -44.29
C LYS A 191 -0.54 -0.35 -44.25
N GLY A 192 0.49 -1.19 -44.34
CA GLY A 192 0.38 -2.66 -44.22
C GLY A 192 0.93 -3.19 -42.89
N GLN A 193 0.93 -4.52 -42.76
CA GLN A 193 1.45 -5.22 -41.57
C GLN A 193 2.95 -5.01 -41.45
N VAL A 194 3.46 -4.89 -40.22
CA VAL A 194 4.89 -4.69 -39.95
C VAL A 194 5.41 -5.88 -39.14
N ASP A 195 6.44 -6.56 -39.65
CA ASP A 195 7.01 -7.75 -38.99
C ASP A 195 8.52 -7.59 -38.75
N PHE A 196 8.88 -7.51 -37.48
CA PHE A 196 10.25 -7.54 -36.94
C PHE A 196 10.42 -8.68 -35.94
N SER A 197 9.57 -9.71 -35.98
CA SER A 197 9.66 -10.84 -35.07
C SER A 197 11.04 -11.51 -35.14
N ASN A 198 11.49 -12.07 -34.00
CA ASN A 198 12.80 -12.72 -33.88
C ASN A 198 14.01 -11.85 -34.30
N THR A 199 13.90 -10.52 -34.17
CA THR A 199 14.96 -9.59 -34.56
C THR A 199 15.75 -9.07 -33.36
N PHE A 200 17.09 -9.06 -33.46
CA PHE A 200 17.99 -8.46 -32.50
C PHE A 200 18.58 -7.17 -33.08
N PHE A 201 18.14 -6.04 -32.52
CA PHE A 201 18.71 -4.72 -32.78
C PHE A 201 19.91 -4.49 -31.86
N LEU A 202 21.11 -4.39 -32.45
CA LEU A 202 22.36 -4.15 -31.70
C LEU A 202 22.57 -2.68 -31.35
N ARG A 203 21.90 -1.78 -32.07
CA ARG A 203 21.92 -0.31 -31.91
C ARG A 203 20.53 0.22 -31.62
N ASP A 204 20.43 1.55 -31.53
CA ASP A 204 19.19 2.24 -31.17
C ASP A 204 18.09 2.03 -32.22
N LEU A 205 16.86 1.88 -31.73
CA LEU A 205 15.64 1.86 -32.54
C LEU A 205 14.77 3.06 -32.14
N SER A 206 14.54 3.98 -33.07
CA SER A 206 13.69 5.15 -32.84
C SER A 206 12.45 5.08 -33.71
N VAL A 207 11.30 4.86 -33.11
CA VAL A 207 9.97 4.85 -33.73
C VAL A 207 9.13 5.95 -33.07
N GLN A 208 9.65 7.17 -33.03
CA GLN A 208 8.95 8.27 -32.34
C GLN A 208 7.82 8.81 -33.22
N GLY A 209 6.59 8.83 -32.72
CA GLY A 209 5.42 9.30 -33.46
C GLY A 209 5.07 8.45 -34.69
N GLY A 210 5.50 7.18 -34.74
CA GLY A 210 5.16 6.28 -35.83
C GLY A 210 3.66 5.93 -35.83
N GLU A 211 3.10 5.72 -37.01
CA GLU A 211 1.70 5.35 -37.18
C GLU A 211 1.59 4.00 -37.89
N PHE A 212 0.93 3.05 -37.24
CA PHE A 212 0.73 1.69 -37.76
C PHE A 212 -0.76 1.47 -37.99
N GLU A 213 -1.17 1.45 -39.26
CA GLU A 213 -2.56 1.25 -39.64
C GLU A 213 -3.01 -0.21 -39.46
N GLN A 214 -2.09 -1.15 -39.69
CA GLN A 214 -2.29 -2.58 -39.53
C GLN A 214 -1.50 -3.14 -38.35
N GLY A 215 -1.54 -4.46 -38.17
CA GLY A 215 -0.89 -5.12 -37.04
C GLY A 215 0.63 -5.05 -37.11
N VAL A 216 1.26 -5.16 -35.95
CA VAL A 216 2.72 -5.14 -35.85
C VAL A 216 3.24 -6.21 -34.91
N ASP A 217 4.34 -6.84 -35.31
CA ASP A 217 4.97 -7.94 -34.58
C ASP A 217 6.45 -7.68 -34.31
N TRP A 218 6.78 -7.44 -33.04
CA TRP A 218 8.13 -7.45 -32.48
C TRP A 218 8.32 -8.64 -31.54
N SER A 219 7.50 -9.68 -31.61
CA SER A 219 7.62 -10.84 -30.71
C SER A 219 9.01 -11.48 -30.80
N GLN A 220 9.53 -11.90 -29.66
CA GLN A 220 10.87 -12.51 -29.53
C GLN A 220 12.00 -11.59 -29.99
N SER A 221 11.78 -10.27 -30.05
CA SER A 221 12.81 -9.30 -30.41
C SER A 221 13.69 -8.92 -29.23
N ARG A 222 14.90 -8.43 -29.54
CA ARG A 222 15.90 -8.02 -28.55
C ARG A 222 16.43 -6.63 -28.87
N PHE A 223 16.48 -5.78 -27.87
CA PHE A 223 16.93 -4.39 -28.00
C PHE A 223 18.14 -4.18 -27.10
N SER A 224 19.33 -4.16 -27.71
CA SER A 224 20.62 -3.99 -27.03
C SER A 224 20.76 -2.60 -26.40
N GLN A 225 20.36 -1.58 -27.15
CA GLN A 225 20.48 -0.17 -26.78
C GLN A 225 19.08 0.45 -26.63
N LEU A 226 19.02 1.78 -26.60
CA LEU A 226 17.80 2.50 -26.30
C LEU A 226 16.76 2.27 -27.41
N VAL A 227 15.53 2.01 -26.99
CA VAL A 227 14.39 1.95 -27.90
C VAL A 227 13.32 2.96 -27.49
N SER A 228 12.79 3.68 -28.47
CA SER A 228 11.76 4.68 -28.25
C SER A 228 10.64 4.57 -29.26
N PHE A 229 9.47 4.15 -28.79
CA PHE A 229 8.18 4.21 -29.50
C PHE A 229 7.38 5.48 -29.15
N THR A 230 7.97 6.41 -28.41
CA THR A 230 7.30 7.60 -27.83
C THR A 230 6.33 8.27 -28.81
N GLY A 231 5.07 8.45 -28.40
CA GLY A 231 4.02 9.09 -29.20
C GLY A 231 3.48 8.28 -30.38
N SER A 232 3.88 7.02 -30.55
CA SER A 232 3.37 6.18 -31.64
C SER A 232 1.92 5.74 -31.45
N THR A 233 1.22 5.54 -32.56
CA THR A 233 -0.16 5.03 -32.59
C THR A 233 -0.22 3.68 -33.29
N PHE A 234 -0.79 2.69 -32.60
CA PHE A 234 -1.05 1.35 -33.11
C PHE A 234 -2.55 1.15 -33.27
N ASN A 235 -3.04 1.19 -34.52
CA ASN A 235 -4.46 1.08 -34.82
C ASN A 235 -4.97 -0.36 -34.76
N GLN A 236 -4.08 -1.35 -34.85
CA GLN A 236 -4.37 -2.77 -34.72
C GLN A 236 -3.49 -3.42 -33.64
N THR A 237 -3.54 -4.75 -33.54
CA THR A 237 -2.81 -5.51 -32.52
C THR A 237 -1.31 -5.26 -32.62
N ALA A 238 -0.68 -4.91 -31.49
CA ALA A 238 0.76 -4.75 -31.36
C ALA A 238 1.34 -5.85 -30.47
N ARG A 239 2.26 -6.66 -31.01
CA ARG A 239 2.86 -7.79 -30.30
C ARG A 239 4.32 -7.50 -29.97
N PHE A 240 4.66 -7.64 -28.70
CA PHE A 240 6.00 -7.56 -28.14
C PHE A 240 6.31 -8.80 -27.28
N ARG A 241 5.53 -9.87 -27.43
CA ARG A 241 5.60 -11.08 -26.59
C ARG A 241 7.00 -11.69 -26.59
N ASN A 242 7.48 -12.12 -25.42
CA ASN A 242 8.83 -12.69 -25.23
C ASN A 242 9.98 -11.75 -25.68
N SER A 243 9.78 -10.43 -25.68
CA SER A 243 10.85 -9.49 -26.07
C SER A 243 11.75 -9.13 -24.89
N ILE A 244 13.00 -8.76 -25.18
CA ILE A 244 13.98 -8.40 -24.15
C ILE A 244 14.53 -7.00 -24.45
N PHE A 245 14.42 -6.12 -23.45
CA PHE A 245 14.94 -4.75 -23.48
C PHE A 245 16.12 -4.65 -22.52
N PHE A 246 17.34 -4.65 -23.05
CA PHE A 246 18.58 -4.60 -22.25
C PHE A 246 18.86 -3.19 -21.71
N ALA A 247 18.51 -2.16 -22.49
CA ALA A 247 18.61 -0.76 -22.09
C ALA A 247 17.21 -0.16 -21.83
N LYS A 248 17.16 1.18 -21.66
CA LYS A 248 15.90 1.89 -21.40
C LYS A 248 14.96 1.76 -22.61
N ALA A 249 13.68 1.50 -22.33
CA ALA A 249 12.62 1.42 -23.34
C ALA A 249 11.56 2.49 -23.07
N SER A 250 11.19 3.27 -24.07
CA SER A 250 10.15 4.31 -23.96
C SER A 250 8.97 4.00 -24.87
N PHE A 251 7.79 3.88 -24.26
CA PHE A 251 6.46 3.80 -24.87
C PHE A 251 5.59 4.97 -24.38
N SER A 252 6.21 6.06 -23.93
CA SER A 252 5.48 7.20 -23.39
C SER A 252 4.58 7.82 -24.45
N GLN A 253 3.36 8.19 -24.07
CA GLN A 253 2.34 8.79 -24.95
C GLN A 253 1.90 7.90 -26.12
N CYS A 254 2.25 6.60 -26.14
CA CYS A 254 1.73 5.68 -27.15
C CYS A 254 0.22 5.48 -27.01
N GLN A 255 -0.45 5.20 -28.13
CA GLN A 255 -1.86 4.84 -28.16
C GLN A 255 -2.03 3.44 -28.78
N PHE A 256 -2.55 2.49 -28.02
CA PHE A 256 -2.90 1.15 -28.47
C PHE A 256 -4.42 1.06 -28.59
N ARG A 257 -4.93 1.13 -29.83
CA ARG A 257 -6.38 1.09 -30.11
C ARG A 257 -6.97 -0.32 -30.05
N GLN A 258 -6.12 -1.32 -30.24
CA GLN A 258 -6.46 -2.74 -30.12
C GLN A 258 -5.54 -3.40 -29.09
N LYS A 259 -5.56 -4.74 -29.02
CA LYS A 259 -4.80 -5.50 -28.02
C LYS A 259 -3.30 -5.21 -28.10
N ALA A 260 -2.67 -5.06 -26.94
CA ALA A 260 -1.22 -4.93 -26.81
C ALA A 260 -0.68 -6.12 -26.00
N ASP A 261 0.21 -6.92 -26.59
CA ASP A 261 0.75 -8.13 -25.95
C ASP A 261 2.25 -7.98 -25.66
N PHE A 262 2.57 -7.74 -24.40
CA PHE A 262 3.94 -7.71 -23.85
C PHE A 262 4.24 -8.95 -22.99
N SER A 263 3.43 -10.00 -23.08
CA SER A 263 3.54 -11.15 -22.18
C SER A 263 4.91 -11.82 -22.25
N SER A 264 5.40 -12.28 -21.10
CA SER A 264 6.70 -12.95 -20.94
C SER A 264 7.90 -12.14 -21.42
N SER A 265 7.78 -10.81 -21.49
CA SER A 265 8.88 -9.92 -21.84
C SER A 265 9.78 -9.63 -20.63
N GLU A 266 10.94 -9.04 -20.88
CA GLU A 266 11.81 -8.53 -19.82
C GLU A 266 12.31 -7.11 -20.10
N PHE A 267 12.26 -6.28 -19.07
CA PHE A 267 12.86 -4.95 -19.04
C PHE A 267 13.99 -4.91 -18.01
N GLN A 268 15.25 -4.88 -18.48
CA GLN A 268 16.43 -4.89 -17.60
C GLN A 268 16.76 -3.51 -17.01
N GLN A 269 16.33 -2.46 -17.69
CA GLN A 269 16.43 -1.08 -17.24
C GLN A 269 15.03 -0.46 -17.16
N THR A 270 14.95 0.82 -16.80
CA THR A 270 13.67 1.53 -16.69
C THR A 270 12.88 1.45 -18.00
N ALA A 271 11.61 1.07 -17.88
CA ALA A 271 10.64 1.06 -18.94
C ALA A 271 9.58 2.14 -18.68
N ASN A 272 9.44 3.08 -19.62
CA ASN A 272 8.59 4.26 -19.49
C ASN A 272 7.36 4.13 -20.38
N PHE A 273 6.20 3.97 -19.76
CA PHE A 273 4.86 3.94 -20.35
C PHE A 273 4.01 5.15 -19.90
N ASN A 274 4.65 6.28 -19.57
CA ASN A 274 3.92 7.44 -19.07
C ASN A 274 2.95 7.99 -20.10
N ARG A 275 1.72 8.27 -19.66
CA ARG A 275 0.63 8.77 -20.52
C ARG A 275 0.27 7.83 -21.68
N VAL A 276 0.58 6.54 -21.57
CA VAL A 276 0.11 5.55 -22.54
C VAL A 276 -1.41 5.39 -22.47
N GLY A 277 -2.05 5.17 -23.61
CA GLY A 277 -3.47 4.80 -23.71
C GLY A 277 -3.63 3.36 -24.20
N PHE A 278 -4.40 2.55 -23.48
CA PHE A 278 -4.83 1.22 -23.89
C PHE A 278 -6.36 1.20 -24.03
N GLU A 279 -6.86 1.17 -25.27
CA GLU A 279 -8.30 1.14 -25.54
C GLU A 279 -8.90 -0.26 -25.33
N GLN A 280 -8.09 -1.30 -25.51
CA GLN A 280 -8.45 -2.71 -25.35
C GLN A 280 -7.51 -3.41 -24.36
N GLU A 281 -7.61 -4.73 -24.26
CA GLU A 281 -6.79 -5.55 -23.36
C GLU A 281 -5.29 -5.33 -23.58
N ALA A 282 -4.57 -5.13 -22.49
CA ALA A 282 -3.13 -4.99 -22.45
C ALA A 282 -2.52 -6.07 -21.56
N ASN A 283 -1.78 -6.98 -22.17
CA ASN A 283 -1.28 -8.20 -21.56
C ASN A 283 0.22 -8.09 -21.25
N PHE A 284 0.55 -8.00 -19.96
CA PHE A 284 1.91 -8.02 -19.42
C PHE A 284 2.14 -9.27 -18.56
N ASN A 285 1.38 -10.34 -18.75
CA ASN A 285 1.50 -11.54 -17.92
C ASN A 285 2.92 -12.14 -18.00
N ARG A 286 3.45 -12.58 -16.85
CA ARG A 286 4.78 -13.20 -16.72
C ARG A 286 5.95 -12.30 -17.13
N THR A 287 5.78 -10.98 -17.08
CA THR A 287 6.85 -10.03 -17.41
C THR A 287 7.78 -9.82 -16.21
N VAL A 288 9.08 -9.67 -16.50
CA VAL A 288 10.13 -9.40 -15.52
C VAL A 288 10.61 -7.96 -15.66
N TRP A 289 10.54 -7.20 -14.57
CA TRP A 289 10.94 -5.79 -14.49
C TRP A 289 12.13 -5.66 -13.54
N GLN A 290 13.34 -5.70 -14.08
CA GLN A 290 14.56 -5.51 -13.28
C GLN A 290 14.82 -4.02 -13.00
N GLY A 291 14.37 -3.14 -13.90
CA GLY A 291 14.32 -1.69 -13.72
C GLY A 291 12.95 -1.20 -13.23
N ASN A 292 12.80 0.12 -13.08
CA ASN A 292 11.50 0.71 -12.74
C ASN A 292 10.50 0.52 -13.88
N ALA A 293 9.25 0.22 -13.54
CA ALA A 293 8.13 0.22 -14.46
C ALA A 293 7.30 1.49 -14.23
N ASP A 294 7.30 2.41 -15.19
CA ASP A 294 6.63 3.71 -15.05
C ASP A 294 5.41 3.81 -15.96
N PHE A 295 4.22 3.77 -15.37
CA PHE A 295 2.92 3.88 -16.03
C PHE A 295 2.15 5.11 -15.50
N ALA A 296 2.86 6.15 -15.07
CA ALA A 296 2.23 7.36 -14.55
C ALA A 296 1.33 8.01 -15.61
N GLN A 297 0.16 8.51 -15.19
CA GLN A 297 -0.83 9.18 -16.04
C GLN A 297 -1.35 8.33 -17.22
N SER A 298 -1.20 7.01 -17.13
CA SER A 298 -1.73 6.06 -18.12
C SER A 298 -3.26 5.95 -18.06
N HIS A 299 -3.88 5.63 -19.19
CA HIS A 299 -5.33 5.49 -19.34
C HIS A 299 -5.66 4.09 -19.88
N TRP A 300 -6.44 3.32 -19.13
CA TRP A 300 -6.78 1.94 -19.47
C TRP A 300 -8.30 1.81 -19.60
N GLN A 301 -8.78 1.73 -20.83
CA GLN A 301 -10.20 1.45 -21.11
C GLN A 301 -10.47 -0.05 -21.11
N GLY A 302 -9.50 -0.86 -21.54
CA GLY A 302 -9.54 -2.32 -21.47
C GLY A 302 -8.92 -2.88 -20.20
N THR A 303 -8.97 -4.22 -20.08
CA THR A 303 -8.42 -4.97 -18.95
C THR A 303 -6.88 -4.94 -18.96
N ALA A 304 -6.27 -4.72 -17.79
CA ALA A 304 -4.83 -4.74 -17.60
C ALA A 304 -4.39 -6.03 -16.92
N LEU A 305 -3.68 -6.90 -17.64
CA LEU A 305 -3.26 -8.21 -17.16
C LEU A 305 -1.77 -8.19 -16.78
N LEU A 306 -1.46 -8.10 -15.49
CA LEU A 306 -0.11 -8.12 -14.94
C LEU A 306 0.09 -9.32 -14.00
N THR A 307 -0.44 -10.49 -14.37
CA THR A 307 -0.34 -11.70 -13.52
C THR A 307 1.05 -12.32 -13.58
N ARG A 308 1.52 -12.92 -12.48
CA ARG A 308 2.84 -13.56 -12.35
C ARG A 308 4.01 -12.67 -12.74
N ASN A 309 3.89 -11.37 -12.50
CA ASN A 309 4.97 -10.43 -12.78
C ASN A 309 6.01 -10.43 -11.66
N GLN A 310 7.26 -10.14 -12.00
CA GLN A 310 8.31 -9.89 -11.02
C GLN A 310 8.80 -8.45 -11.15
N PHE A 311 8.61 -7.66 -10.09
CA PHE A 311 9.09 -6.29 -9.99
C PHE A 311 10.25 -6.20 -9.01
N ASP A 312 11.48 -6.09 -9.52
CA ASP A 312 12.67 -5.94 -8.69
C ASP A 312 12.85 -4.50 -8.19
N GLN A 313 12.33 -3.53 -8.96
CA GLN A 313 12.25 -2.12 -8.59
C GLN A 313 10.80 -1.64 -8.49
N SER A 314 10.60 -0.33 -8.34
CA SER A 314 9.28 0.25 -8.07
C SER A 314 8.38 0.22 -9.31
N LEU A 315 7.08 0.02 -9.07
CA LEU A 315 6.01 0.20 -10.05
C LEU A 315 5.32 1.54 -9.80
N PHE A 316 5.26 2.41 -10.81
CA PHE A 316 4.59 3.70 -10.73
C PHE A 316 3.31 3.68 -11.56
N LEU A 317 2.18 3.95 -10.91
CA LEU A 317 0.86 4.07 -11.51
C LEU A 317 0.22 5.42 -11.14
N THR A 318 1.04 6.40 -10.78
CA THR A 318 0.56 7.67 -10.24
C THR A 318 -0.37 8.37 -11.23
N GLU A 319 -1.54 8.79 -10.77
CA GLU A 319 -2.57 9.46 -11.58
C GLU A 319 -3.05 8.65 -12.80
N SER A 320 -2.96 7.30 -12.75
CA SER A 320 -3.53 6.46 -13.80
C SER A 320 -5.03 6.22 -13.61
N SER A 321 -5.75 5.94 -14.69
CA SER A 321 -7.18 5.60 -14.67
C SER A 321 -7.43 4.21 -15.24
N PHE A 322 -8.25 3.42 -14.56
CA PHE A 322 -8.61 2.07 -14.96
C PHE A 322 -10.13 1.92 -15.03
N ALA A 323 -10.64 1.75 -16.24
CA ALA A 323 -12.07 1.55 -16.49
C ALA A 323 -12.53 0.11 -16.23
N GLN A 324 -11.62 -0.85 -16.39
CA GLN A 324 -11.84 -2.28 -16.20
C GLN A 324 -10.86 -2.87 -15.19
N THR A 325 -10.95 -4.19 -15.01
CA THR A 325 -10.12 -4.96 -14.08
C THR A 325 -8.61 -4.81 -14.34
N VAL A 326 -7.86 -4.67 -13.25
CA VAL A 326 -6.39 -4.71 -13.19
C VAL A 326 -5.98 -5.91 -12.34
N SER A 327 -5.27 -6.87 -12.93
CA SER A 327 -4.87 -8.08 -12.21
C SER A 327 -3.37 -8.12 -11.97
N PHE A 328 -2.97 -8.18 -10.71
CA PHE A 328 -1.59 -8.44 -10.25
C PHE A 328 -1.42 -9.85 -9.70
N ARG A 329 -2.38 -10.76 -9.90
CA ARG A 329 -2.39 -12.09 -9.30
C ARG A 329 -1.04 -12.82 -9.41
N GLU A 330 -0.62 -13.47 -8.32
CA GLU A 330 0.64 -14.23 -8.25
C GLU A 330 1.91 -13.40 -8.54
N SER A 331 1.84 -12.06 -8.51
CA SER A 331 3.01 -11.21 -8.76
C SER A 331 3.84 -10.97 -7.50
N GLN A 332 5.11 -10.65 -7.71
CA GLN A 332 6.06 -10.33 -6.64
C GLN A 332 6.53 -8.87 -6.75
N PHE A 333 6.46 -8.15 -5.64
CA PHE A 333 6.96 -6.79 -5.49
C PHE A 333 8.10 -6.73 -4.50
N ASN A 334 9.29 -6.37 -4.97
CA ASN A 334 10.48 -6.19 -4.11
C ASN A 334 10.62 -4.75 -3.58
N ARG A 335 9.94 -3.79 -4.23
CA ARG A 335 9.93 -2.35 -3.92
C ARG A 335 8.49 -1.79 -3.93
N PRO A 336 8.29 -0.52 -3.53
CA PRO A 336 6.95 0.05 -3.42
C PRO A 336 6.19 0.11 -4.76
N VAL A 337 4.86 -0.04 -4.68
CA VAL A 337 3.92 0.21 -5.78
C VAL A 337 3.21 1.52 -5.49
N ASN A 338 3.31 2.47 -6.43
CA ASN A 338 2.78 3.81 -6.25
C ASN A 338 1.45 3.99 -6.99
N LEU A 339 0.35 3.90 -6.24
CA LEU A 339 -1.04 4.04 -6.69
C LEU A 339 -1.61 5.42 -6.31
N ARG A 340 -0.76 6.42 -6.10
CA ARG A 340 -1.22 7.76 -5.71
C ARG A 340 -2.12 8.35 -6.80
N GLY A 341 -3.29 8.85 -6.40
CA GLY A 341 -4.21 9.53 -7.32
C GLY A 341 -4.82 8.62 -8.39
N VAL A 342 -4.70 7.29 -8.25
CA VAL A 342 -5.29 6.35 -9.19
C VAL A 342 -6.81 6.38 -9.12
N ILE A 343 -7.47 6.28 -10.27
CA ILE A 343 -8.92 6.17 -10.39
C ILE A 343 -9.26 4.73 -10.79
N LEU A 344 -9.94 3.98 -9.91
CA LEU A 344 -10.43 2.63 -10.17
C LEU A 344 -11.95 2.67 -10.35
N LEU A 345 -12.44 2.26 -11.53
CA LEU A 345 -13.87 2.18 -11.82
C LEU A 345 -14.46 0.78 -11.62
N ASP A 346 -13.62 -0.26 -11.70
CA ASP A 346 -13.98 -1.67 -11.57
C ASP A 346 -13.09 -2.36 -10.53
N GLN A 347 -12.24 -3.32 -10.89
CA GLN A 347 -11.54 -4.15 -9.91
C GLN A 347 -10.02 -3.99 -9.98
N VAL A 348 -9.34 -4.05 -8.82
CA VAL A 348 -7.91 -4.37 -8.73
C VAL A 348 -7.72 -5.64 -7.90
N ASP A 349 -6.94 -6.57 -8.42
CA ASP A 349 -6.75 -7.90 -7.82
C ASP A 349 -5.27 -8.16 -7.44
N PHE A 350 -5.01 -8.22 -6.13
CA PHE A 350 -3.72 -8.57 -5.53
C PHE A 350 -3.71 -9.98 -4.88
N SER A 351 -4.61 -10.90 -5.27
CA SER A 351 -4.61 -12.27 -4.74
C SER A 351 -3.29 -13.00 -5.03
N ASP A 352 -2.81 -13.77 -4.06
CA ASP A 352 -1.57 -14.55 -4.12
C ASP A 352 -0.31 -13.70 -4.42
N THR A 353 -0.36 -12.39 -4.16
CA THR A 353 0.79 -11.50 -4.38
C THR A 353 1.78 -11.55 -3.22
N ARG A 354 3.06 -11.44 -3.55
CA ARG A 354 4.15 -11.46 -2.57
C ARG A 354 4.78 -10.08 -2.46
N PHE A 355 4.72 -9.50 -1.28
CA PHE A 355 5.40 -8.25 -0.94
C PHE A 355 6.66 -8.54 -0.12
N ALA A 356 7.82 -8.10 -0.62
CA ALA A 356 9.03 -8.10 0.18
C ALA A 356 8.91 -7.12 1.36
N LYS A 357 9.76 -7.24 2.37
CA LYS A 357 9.71 -6.38 3.59
C LYS A 357 9.76 -4.87 3.31
N ALA A 358 10.41 -4.45 2.22
CA ALA A 358 10.50 -3.04 1.82
C ALA A 358 9.36 -2.60 0.87
N ALA A 359 8.55 -3.54 0.38
CA ALA A 359 7.46 -3.27 -0.54
C ALA A 359 6.19 -2.89 0.24
N HIS A 360 5.46 -1.92 -0.29
CA HIS A 360 4.19 -1.45 0.23
C HIS A 360 3.39 -0.78 -0.91
N LEU A 361 2.08 -0.71 -0.73
CA LEU A 361 1.16 -0.02 -1.63
C LEU A 361 0.99 1.43 -1.16
N ASN A 362 1.59 2.38 -1.88
CA ASN A 362 1.40 3.81 -1.64
C ASN A 362 0.11 4.28 -2.32
N ILE A 363 -0.97 4.41 -1.54
CA ILE A 363 -2.33 4.69 -2.03
C ILE A 363 -2.93 6.08 -1.71
N PRO A 364 -2.19 7.17 -1.37
CA PRO A 364 -2.82 8.47 -1.13
C PRO A 364 -3.66 8.94 -2.31
N GLU A 365 -4.79 9.59 -2.05
CA GLU A 365 -5.66 10.15 -3.08
C GLU A 365 -6.23 9.11 -4.08
N LEU A 366 -6.10 7.80 -3.78
CA LEU A 366 -6.75 6.72 -4.55
C LEU A 366 -8.28 6.93 -4.54
N GLN A 367 -8.90 6.88 -5.71
CA GLN A 367 -10.33 7.10 -5.90
C GLN A 367 -11.01 5.82 -6.38
N PHE A 368 -12.01 5.36 -5.64
CA PHE A 368 -12.88 4.26 -6.05
C PHE A 368 -14.20 4.33 -5.25
N ASP A 369 -15.30 3.85 -5.86
CA ASP A 369 -16.57 3.64 -5.16
C ASP A 369 -16.68 2.17 -4.72
N PRO A 370 -16.75 1.87 -3.41
CA PRO A 370 -16.84 0.49 -2.93
C PRO A 370 -18.11 -0.26 -3.39
N ARG A 371 -19.11 0.42 -3.96
CA ARG A 371 -20.32 -0.22 -4.50
C ARG A 371 -20.10 -0.83 -5.88
N THR A 372 -19.25 -0.22 -6.69
CA THR A 372 -19.00 -0.62 -8.08
C THR A 372 -17.61 -1.20 -8.25
N ALA A 373 -16.63 -0.68 -7.51
CA ALA A 373 -15.24 -1.05 -7.59
C ALA A 373 -14.79 -1.89 -6.40
N ARG A 374 -13.83 -2.79 -6.63
CA ARG A 374 -13.32 -3.73 -5.61
C ARG A 374 -11.81 -3.75 -5.56
N ILE A 375 -11.27 -3.78 -4.35
CA ILE A 375 -9.85 -4.04 -4.09
C ILE A 375 -9.76 -5.41 -3.43
N LEU A 376 -9.24 -6.39 -4.18
CA LEU A 376 -9.08 -7.77 -3.73
C LEU A 376 -7.63 -8.03 -3.32
N GLY A 377 -7.45 -8.94 -2.36
CA GLY A 377 -6.16 -9.42 -1.90
C GLY A 377 -6.34 -10.49 -0.83
N ASP A 378 -5.23 -11.08 -0.40
CA ASP A 378 -5.27 -12.17 0.57
C ASP A 378 -5.72 -11.67 1.96
N PRO A 379 -6.73 -12.33 2.58
CA PRO A 379 -7.25 -11.91 3.87
C PRO A 379 -6.16 -11.82 4.95
N GLY A 380 -6.14 -10.69 5.65
CA GLY A 380 -5.20 -10.37 6.72
C GLY A 380 -3.82 -9.91 6.22
N GLN A 381 -3.54 -9.95 4.91
CA GLN A 381 -2.24 -9.56 4.35
C GLN A 381 -2.31 -8.21 3.62
N ILE A 382 -3.32 -8.03 2.77
CA ILE A 382 -3.42 -6.84 1.91
C ILE A 382 -3.47 -5.52 2.69
N SER A 383 -4.17 -5.49 3.83
CA SER A 383 -4.24 -4.28 4.66
C SER A 383 -2.91 -3.92 5.34
N GLN A 384 -2.02 -4.88 5.54
CA GLN A 384 -0.73 -4.65 6.21
C GLN A 384 0.27 -3.94 5.32
N VAL A 385 0.12 -4.06 4.00
CA VAL A 385 1.00 -3.44 3.00
C VAL A 385 0.52 -2.06 2.55
N LEU A 386 -0.66 -1.61 2.99
CA LEU A 386 -1.18 -0.28 2.65
C LEU A 386 -0.40 0.82 3.38
N SER A 387 0.01 1.85 2.64
CA SER A 387 0.73 3.00 3.14
C SER A 387 -0.01 4.29 2.80
N ILE A 388 -0.35 5.05 3.86
CA ILE A 388 -0.97 6.38 3.77
C ILE A 388 -0.20 7.29 4.74
N PRO A 389 0.41 8.41 4.28
CA PRO A 389 1.25 9.25 5.10
C PRO A 389 0.46 10.22 5.99
N THR A 390 -0.75 10.63 5.58
CA THR A 390 -1.56 11.64 6.26
C THR A 390 -3.04 11.30 6.23
N LEU A 391 -3.75 11.62 7.32
CA LEU A 391 -5.21 11.47 7.37
C LEU A 391 -5.91 12.50 6.46
N ARG A 392 -5.45 13.75 6.50
CA ARG A 392 -6.01 14.87 5.72
C ARG A 392 -5.97 14.55 4.24
N GLY A 393 -7.14 14.57 3.59
CA GLY A 393 -7.31 14.26 2.17
C GLY A 393 -7.55 12.78 1.88
N ASN A 394 -7.39 11.89 2.86
CA ASN A 394 -7.54 10.44 2.73
C ASN A 394 -8.66 9.86 3.62
N GLU A 395 -9.48 10.70 4.26
CA GLU A 395 -10.56 10.24 5.13
C GLU A 395 -11.62 9.44 4.37
N ILE A 396 -11.97 9.88 3.16
CA ILE A 396 -12.95 9.20 2.30
C ILE A 396 -12.36 7.86 1.81
N LEU A 397 -11.10 7.87 1.38
CA LEU A 397 -10.36 6.68 0.97
C LEU A 397 -10.37 5.62 2.07
N LEU A 398 -9.99 5.98 3.30
CA LEU A 398 -9.99 5.04 4.43
C LEU A 398 -11.38 4.48 4.70
N ARG A 399 -12.44 5.31 4.66
CA ARG A 399 -13.82 4.83 4.84
C ARG A 399 -14.24 3.87 3.72
N ASN A 400 -13.86 4.15 2.48
CA ASN A 400 -14.17 3.31 1.33
C ASN A 400 -13.43 1.97 1.40
N LEU A 401 -12.16 1.97 1.82
CA LEU A 401 -11.39 0.74 2.05
C LEU A 401 -12.03 -0.14 3.13
N VAL A 402 -12.46 0.45 4.24
CA VAL A 402 -13.17 -0.29 5.29
C VAL A 402 -14.46 -0.91 4.73
N ARG A 403 -15.26 -0.14 3.98
CA ARG A 403 -16.48 -0.65 3.34
C ARG A 403 -16.19 -1.81 2.39
N ASN A 404 -15.18 -1.66 1.52
CA ASN A 404 -14.72 -2.70 0.61
C ASN A 404 -14.39 -3.99 1.37
N PHE A 405 -13.52 -3.93 2.38
CA PHE A 405 -13.12 -5.13 3.11
C PHE A 405 -14.26 -5.74 3.94
N ARG A 406 -15.18 -4.94 4.48
CA ARG A 406 -16.38 -5.47 5.16
C ARG A 406 -17.32 -6.19 4.19
N GLN A 407 -17.52 -5.66 2.97
CA GLN A 407 -18.34 -6.29 1.93
C GLN A 407 -17.72 -7.58 1.39
N LEU A 408 -16.38 -7.67 1.40
CA LEU A 408 -15.64 -8.89 1.06
C LEU A 408 -15.52 -9.88 2.23
N GLU A 409 -16.18 -9.60 3.37
CA GLU A 409 -16.09 -10.39 4.61
C GLU A 409 -14.66 -10.50 5.19
N GLN A 410 -13.74 -9.65 4.75
CA GLN A 410 -12.38 -9.50 5.25
C GLN A 410 -12.36 -8.59 6.49
N ILE A 411 -12.99 -9.05 7.57
CA ILE A 411 -13.18 -8.30 8.83
C ILE A 411 -11.83 -7.85 9.45
N GLY A 412 -10.80 -8.72 9.37
CA GLY A 412 -9.46 -8.42 9.87
C GLY A 412 -8.81 -7.22 9.16
N ASP A 413 -8.88 -7.19 7.83
CA ASP A 413 -8.34 -6.10 7.02
C ASP A 413 -9.10 -4.79 7.24
N ALA A 414 -10.43 -4.85 7.32
CA ALA A 414 -11.25 -3.70 7.65
C ALA A 414 -10.85 -3.09 9.00
N ASN A 415 -10.69 -3.92 10.04
CA ASN A 415 -10.24 -3.49 11.36
C ASN A 415 -8.83 -2.87 11.32
N GLN A 416 -7.92 -3.44 10.54
CA GLN A 416 -6.56 -2.93 10.38
C GLN A 416 -6.53 -1.57 9.69
N VAL A 417 -7.37 -1.34 8.67
CA VAL A 417 -7.51 -0.03 8.01
C VAL A 417 -8.14 1.01 8.96
N GLU A 418 -9.17 0.64 9.74
CA GLU A 418 -9.74 1.52 10.75
C GLU A 418 -8.69 1.92 11.81
N TYR A 419 -7.91 0.94 12.25
CA TYR A 419 -6.80 1.14 13.18
C TYR A 419 -5.73 2.09 12.61
N LEU A 420 -5.32 1.91 11.35
CA LEU A 420 -4.42 2.82 10.65
C LEU A 420 -4.97 4.25 10.63
N GLY A 421 -6.25 4.41 10.28
CA GLY A 421 -6.91 5.72 10.28
C GLY A 421 -6.87 6.41 11.65
N GLN A 422 -7.11 5.67 12.72
CA GLN A 422 -7.01 6.21 14.08
C GLN A 422 -5.57 6.52 14.52
N LYS A 423 -4.59 5.74 14.08
CA LYS A 423 -3.18 6.05 14.31
C LYS A 423 -2.78 7.37 13.65
N LEU A 424 -3.21 7.59 12.41
CA LEU A 424 -3.02 8.87 11.71
C LEU A 424 -3.78 10.01 12.42
N ARG A 425 -4.99 9.76 12.94
CA ARG A 425 -5.74 10.74 13.73
C ARG A 425 -5.02 11.13 15.03
N LEU A 426 -4.44 10.15 15.74
CA LEU A 426 -3.65 10.41 16.94
C LEU A 426 -2.40 11.26 16.62
N GLN A 427 -1.73 10.97 15.50
CA GLN A 427 -0.60 11.76 15.01
C GLN A 427 -1.02 13.19 14.68
N GLU A 428 -2.14 13.37 14.00
CA GLU A 428 -2.71 14.69 13.70
C GLU A 428 -2.99 15.46 15.01
N LEU A 429 -3.71 14.85 15.97
CA LEU A 429 -3.98 15.48 17.26
C LEU A 429 -2.70 15.85 18.02
N LYS A 430 -1.68 14.97 17.99
CA LYS A 430 -0.37 15.24 18.59
C LYS A 430 0.29 16.46 17.95
N LEU A 431 0.27 16.55 16.62
CA LEU A 431 0.77 17.72 15.90
C LEU A 431 -0.01 18.96 16.30
N GLN A 432 -1.34 18.91 16.32
CA GLN A 432 -2.17 20.06 16.67
C GLN A 432 -1.93 20.55 18.12
N LEU A 433 -1.69 19.65 19.08
CA LEU A 433 -1.49 19.98 20.49
C LEU A 433 -0.08 20.49 20.81
N PHE A 434 0.96 19.87 20.23
CA PHE A 434 2.35 20.06 20.69
C PHE A 434 3.26 20.72 19.65
N SER A 435 2.81 20.92 18.41
CA SER A 435 3.62 21.59 17.38
C SER A 435 3.66 23.11 17.58
N THR A 436 4.65 23.73 16.95
CA THR A 436 4.75 25.19 16.89
C THR A 436 3.84 25.72 15.79
N ASN A 437 2.86 26.56 16.10
CA ASN A 437 1.99 27.10 15.08
C ASN A 437 2.56 28.38 14.48
N ILE A 438 2.68 28.38 13.16
CA ILE A 438 3.38 29.42 12.38
C ILE A 438 2.70 30.78 12.44
N ASN A 439 1.40 30.84 12.75
CA ASN A 439 0.64 32.09 12.79
C ASN A 439 0.97 32.94 14.02
N TRP A 440 1.51 32.35 15.09
CA TRP A 440 1.77 33.08 16.35
C TRP A 440 3.13 32.81 16.98
N ALA A 441 3.89 31.81 16.53
CA ALA A 441 5.23 31.55 17.05
C ALA A 441 6.17 32.76 16.88
N SER A 442 7.08 32.98 17.84
CA SER A 442 8.12 34.00 17.69
C SER A 442 9.13 33.61 16.60
N SER A 443 9.83 34.58 16.01
CA SER A 443 10.88 34.31 15.02
C SER A 443 11.95 33.35 15.57
N GLN A 444 12.34 33.53 16.83
CA GLN A 444 13.28 32.64 17.52
C GLN A 444 12.74 31.19 17.63
N ARG A 445 11.44 31.02 17.91
CA ARG A 445 10.82 29.69 17.99
C ARG A 445 10.72 29.04 16.61
N LEU A 446 10.44 29.80 15.55
CA LEU A 446 10.46 29.30 14.17
C LEU A 446 11.87 28.81 13.79
N GLN A 447 12.91 29.54 14.17
CA GLN A 447 14.29 29.12 13.92
C GLN A 447 14.65 27.82 14.66
N GLN A 448 14.23 27.68 15.92
CA GLN A 448 14.42 26.44 16.69
C GLN A 448 13.76 25.22 16.06
N VAL A 449 12.62 25.40 15.38
CA VAL A 449 11.91 24.30 14.72
C VAL A 449 12.65 23.82 13.47
N GLY A 450 13.39 24.72 12.82
CA GLY A 450 14.28 24.39 11.70
C GLY A 450 14.23 25.36 10.51
N PHE A 451 13.51 26.49 10.61
CA PHE A 451 13.54 27.55 9.61
C PHE A 451 14.82 28.37 9.70
N THR A 452 15.31 28.89 8.56
CA THR A 452 16.38 29.90 8.57
C THR A 452 15.88 31.24 9.09
N ALA A 453 16.79 32.13 9.50
CA ALA A 453 16.42 33.47 9.97
C ALA A 453 15.65 34.28 8.91
N GLN A 454 16.02 34.14 7.64
CA GLN A 454 15.32 34.80 6.53
C GLN A 454 13.91 34.24 6.34
N GLN A 455 13.76 32.91 6.32
CA GLN A 455 12.44 32.25 6.22
C GLN A 455 11.53 32.61 7.39
N ALA A 456 12.06 32.64 8.62
CA ALA A 456 11.28 33.00 9.81
C ALA A 456 10.76 34.44 9.72
N THR A 457 11.58 35.38 9.24
CA THR A 457 11.15 36.78 9.03
C THR A 457 10.07 36.88 7.96
N GLU A 458 10.21 36.15 6.85
CA GLU A 458 9.21 36.15 5.77
C GLU A 458 7.87 35.56 6.22
N ILE A 459 7.88 34.48 7.00
CA ILE A 459 6.67 33.89 7.61
C ILE A 459 5.99 34.90 8.54
N VAL A 460 6.76 35.61 9.36
CA VAL A 460 6.22 36.63 10.30
C VAL A 460 5.62 37.82 9.55
N LYS A 461 6.23 38.24 8.43
CA LYS A 461 5.67 39.29 7.57
C LYS A 461 4.38 38.81 6.89
N THR A 462 4.42 37.64 6.27
CA THR A 462 3.29 37.09 5.51
C THR A 462 2.04 36.88 6.37
N ARG A 463 2.21 36.35 7.59
CA ARG A 463 1.07 36.08 8.49
C ARG A 463 0.40 37.35 9.03
N GLN A 464 1.08 38.51 9.00
CA GLN A 464 0.49 39.79 9.38
C GLN A 464 -0.47 40.31 8.31
N GLU A 465 -0.20 40.04 7.04
CA GLU A 465 -1.08 40.37 5.92
C GLU A 465 -2.25 39.38 5.84
N HIS A 466 -1.94 38.08 5.82
CA HIS A 466 -2.92 37.01 5.79
C HIS A 466 -2.46 35.80 6.62
N PRO A 467 -3.22 35.36 7.63
CA PRO A 467 -2.86 34.18 8.40
C PRO A 467 -2.89 32.94 7.50
N PHE A 468 -1.90 32.06 7.66
CA PHE A 468 -1.83 30.81 6.93
C PHE A 468 -2.97 29.90 7.35
N ARG A 469 -3.73 29.37 6.38
CA ARG A 469 -4.82 28.39 6.66
C ARG A 469 -4.33 26.95 6.51
N SER A 470 -3.24 26.76 5.79
CA SER A 470 -2.66 25.45 5.50
C SER A 470 -1.15 25.51 5.45
N LEU A 471 -0.48 24.42 5.82
CA LEU A 471 0.97 24.30 5.67
C LEU A 471 1.41 24.31 4.20
N THR A 472 0.53 23.93 3.28
CA THR A 472 0.79 23.95 1.83
C THR A 472 0.98 25.38 1.28
N GLU A 473 0.40 26.40 1.92
CA GLU A 473 0.62 27.81 1.54
C GLU A 473 2.07 28.25 1.73
N LEU A 474 2.84 27.57 2.60
CA LEU A 474 4.28 27.81 2.76
C LEU A 474 5.07 27.50 1.48
N MET A 475 4.62 26.51 0.70
CA MET A 475 5.28 26.14 -0.57
C MET A 475 4.80 27.01 -1.74
N ASN A 476 3.50 27.32 -1.80
CA ASN A 476 2.93 28.08 -2.93
C ASN A 476 3.46 29.52 -3.06
N ARG A 477 3.90 30.12 -1.95
CA ARG A 477 4.43 31.49 -1.94
C ARG A 477 5.96 31.54 -2.06
N SER A 478 6.63 30.42 -2.38
CA SER A 478 8.10 30.29 -2.40
C SER A 478 8.81 30.76 -1.13
N VAL A 479 8.08 30.84 -0.01
CA VAL A 479 8.61 31.27 1.30
C VAL A 479 9.69 30.28 1.74
N ILE A 480 9.49 29.00 1.44
CA ILE A 480 10.34 27.89 1.85
C ILE A 480 10.47 26.87 0.70
N ASP A 481 11.64 26.26 0.57
CA ASP A 481 11.95 25.18 -0.36
C ASP A 481 11.40 23.81 0.11
N LEU A 482 11.25 22.86 -0.82
CA LEU A 482 10.70 21.54 -0.53
C LEU A 482 11.51 20.78 0.55
N ALA A 483 12.84 20.93 0.58
CA ALA A 483 13.68 20.25 1.55
C ALA A 483 13.42 20.78 2.96
N THR A 484 13.35 22.09 3.13
CA THR A 484 12.97 22.69 4.42
C THR A 484 11.52 22.36 4.80
N TYR A 485 10.58 22.34 3.86
CA TYR A 485 9.19 21.92 4.13
C TYR A 485 9.15 20.49 4.68
N ILE A 486 9.83 19.54 4.06
CA ILE A 486 9.91 18.15 4.52
C ILE A 486 10.52 18.06 5.93
N LYS A 487 11.53 18.89 6.22
CA LYS A 487 12.20 18.95 7.53
C LYS A 487 11.28 19.45 8.64
N VAL A 488 10.45 20.45 8.36
CA VAL A 488 9.64 21.14 9.39
C VAL A 488 8.19 20.67 9.47
N ARG A 489 7.60 20.08 8.42
CA ARG A 489 6.15 19.76 8.34
C ARG A 489 5.59 18.94 9.50
N ASN A 490 6.44 18.13 10.17
CA ASN A 490 6.05 17.31 11.32
C ASN A 490 6.23 18.04 12.67
N ARG A 491 6.57 19.32 12.66
CA ARG A 491 6.87 20.14 13.83
C ARG A 491 6.13 21.48 13.85
N VAL A 492 5.47 21.82 12.74
CA VAL A 492 4.66 23.03 12.61
C VAL A 492 3.22 22.75 12.22
N THR A 493 2.33 23.68 12.55
CA THR A 493 0.92 23.71 12.13
C THR A 493 0.51 25.13 11.73
N ALA A 494 -0.61 25.25 11.01
CA ALA A 494 -1.19 26.52 10.54
C ALA A 494 -2.65 26.68 11.00
N ASN A 495 -2.99 26.15 12.18
CA ASN A 495 -4.37 26.10 12.64
C ASN A 495 -4.84 27.47 13.19
N GLU A 496 -6.15 27.68 13.22
CA GLU A 496 -6.77 28.80 13.94
C GLU A 496 -6.55 28.69 15.45
N LEU A 497 -6.69 29.82 16.16
CA LEU A 497 -6.51 29.88 17.61
C LEU A 497 -7.53 28.97 18.31
N TRP A 498 -7.01 28.05 19.12
CA TRP A 498 -7.83 27.23 20.00
C TRP A 498 -8.21 28.02 21.24
N THR A 499 -9.50 28.02 21.57
CA THR A 499 -9.93 28.45 22.89
C THR A 499 -9.44 27.44 23.94
N PRO A 500 -9.25 27.86 25.22
CA PRO A 500 -8.83 26.95 26.29
C PRO A 500 -9.71 25.69 26.39
N TRP A 501 -11.00 25.84 26.15
CA TRP A 501 -11.96 24.72 26.13
C TRP A 501 -11.70 23.74 24.97
N THR A 502 -11.50 24.24 23.75
CA THR A 502 -11.19 23.38 22.60
C THR A 502 -9.84 22.66 22.75
N TYR A 503 -8.86 23.32 23.34
CA TYR A 503 -7.57 22.71 23.67
C TYR A 503 -7.74 21.58 24.68
N LEU A 504 -8.46 21.82 25.78
CA LEU A 504 -8.74 20.82 26.81
C LEU A 504 -9.49 19.61 26.21
N LEU A 505 -10.53 19.84 25.40
CA LEU A 505 -11.22 18.77 24.68
C LEU A 505 -10.29 17.97 23.75
N ALA A 506 -9.38 18.64 23.04
CA ALA A 506 -8.39 17.97 22.19
C ALA A 506 -7.41 17.12 23.01
N VAL A 507 -6.96 17.59 24.17
CA VAL A 507 -6.15 16.80 25.12
C VAL A 507 -6.90 15.55 25.57
N PHE A 508 -8.16 15.68 25.98
CA PHE A 508 -8.98 14.53 26.38
C PHE A 508 -9.17 13.53 25.24
N ARG A 509 -9.42 14.00 24.01
CA ARG A 509 -9.52 13.15 22.82
C ARG A 509 -8.20 12.44 22.52
N TRP A 510 -7.07 13.14 22.64
CA TRP A 510 -5.75 12.56 22.43
C TRP A 510 -5.43 11.49 23.48
N LEU A 511 -5.70 11.76 24.76
CA LEU A 511 -5.53 10.79 25.84
C LEU A 511 -6.43 9.56 25.67
N GLY A 512 -7.73 9.78 25.41
CA GLY A 512 -8.70 8.69 25.21
C GLY A 512 -8.37 7.84 23.98
N LEU A 513 -7.94 8.45 22.88
CA LEU A 513 -7.54 7.71 21.68
C LEU A 513 -6.23 6.94 21.90
N SER A 514 -5.25 7.55 22.60
CA SER A 514 -4.01 6.90 22.99
C SER A 514 -4.28 5.66 23.86
N LEU A 515 -5.19 5.77 24.82
CA LEU A 515 -5.67 4.67 25.65
C LEU A 515 -6.23 3.52 24.80
N LEU A 516 -7.17 3.82 23.91
CA LEU A 516 -7.81 2.80 23.07
C LEU A 516 -6.81 2.12 22.13
N LEU A 517 -5.91 2.88 21.52
CA LEU A 517 -4.89 2.33 20.62
C LEU A 517 -3.91 1.41 21.37
N THR A 518 -3.51 1.78 22.58
CA THR A 518 -2.49 1.06 23.34
C THR A 518 -3.03 -0.17 24.07
N LEU A 519 -4.27 -0.14 24.55
CA LEU A 519 -4.89 -1.25 25.27
C LEU A 519 -5.65 -2.25 24.38
N THR A 520 -6.13 -1.83 23.21
CA THR A 520 -7.02 -2.68 22.38
C THR A 520 -6.68 -2.67 20.90
N ARG A 521 -5.67 -1.90 20.47
CA ARG A 521 -5.46 -1.55 19.05
C ARG A 521 -6.74 -1.04 18.41
N TYR A 522 -7.44 -0.14 19.11
CA TYR A 522 -8.74 0.38 18.71
C TYR A 522 -9.80 -0.73 18.47
N GLY A 523 -9.80 -1.75 19.34
CA GLY A 523 -10.76 -2.85 19.29
C GLY A 523 -10.49 -3.88 18.19
N SER A 524 -9.29 -3.90 17.61
CA SER A 524 -8.93 -4.85 16.54
C SER A 524 -8.28 -6.14 17.06
N SER A 525 -7.82 -6.17 18.32
CA SER A 525 -7.08 -7.31 18.88
C SER A 525 -7.69 -7.83 20.18
N PHE A 526 -8.38 -8.96 20.09
CA PHE A 526 -8.90 -9.69 21.25
C PHE A 526 -7.76 -10.16 22.19
N TRP A 527 -6.68 -10.71 21.62
CA TRP A 527 -5.57 -11.25 22.40
C TRP A 527 -4.84 -10.19 23.24
N LEU A 528 -4.78 -8.94 22.75
CA LEU A 528 -4.18 -7.84 23.51
C LEU A 528 -4.98 -7.52 24.76
N ILE A 529 -6.29 -7.28 24.62
CA ILE A 529 -7.15 -6.97 25.76
C ILE A 529 -7.22 -8.15 26.72
N PHE A 530 -7.30 -9.39 26.21
CA PHE A 530 -7.29 -10.58 27.04
C PHE A 530 -6.00 -10.72 27.86
N GLY A 531 -4.83 -10.48 27.26
CA GLY A 531 -3.54 -10.49 27.96
C GLY A 531 -3.45 -9.44 29.07
N ILE A 532 -3.98 -8.24 28.83
CA ILE A 532 -4.07 -7.16 29.83
C ILE A 532 -4.93 -7.59 31.01
N GLY A 533 -6.11 -8.17 30.74
CA GLY A 533 -7.01 -8.63 31.79
C GLY A 533 -6.41 -9.75 32.62
N LEU A 534 -5.73 -10.70 31.97
CA LEU A 534 -5.07 -11.82 32.62
C LEU A 534 -3.96 -11.36 33.58
N LEU A 535 -3.16 -10.35 33.18
CA LEU A 535 -2.14 -9.75 34.05
C LEU A 535 -2.75 -9.00 35.24
N ALA A 536 -3.84 -8.25 35.02
CA ALA A 536 -4.55 -7.55 36.09
C ALA A 536 -5.16 -8.53 37.10
N ILE A 537 -5.81 -9.60 36.62
CA ILE A 537 -6.39 -10.66 37.47
C ILE A 537 -5.30 -11.33 38.31
N ALA A 538 -4.15 -11.64 37.70
CA ALA A 538 -3.01 -12.24 38.40
C ALA A 538 -2.50 -11.35 39.54
N TYR A 539 -2.28 -10.07 39.24
CA TYR A 539 -1.79 -9.08 40.19
C TYR A 539 -2.72 -8.91 41.39
N PHE A 540 -4.03 -8.70 41.14
CA PHE A 540 -4.98 -8.51 42.23
C PHE A 540 -5.20 -9.79 43.03
N GLY A 541 -5.18 -10.97 42.40
CA GLY A 541 -5.22 -12.26 43.12
C GLY A 541 -4.05 -12.38 44.10
N TYR A 542 -2.83 -12.06 43.66
CA TYR A 542 -1.63 -12.04 44.51
C TYR A 542 -1.72 -10.98 45.62
N LEU A 543 -2.26 -9.80 45.32
CA LEU A 543 -2.44 -8.72 46.28
C LEU A 543 -3.43 -9.11 47.39
N PHE A 544 -4.60 -9.64 47.05
CA PHE A 544 -5.60 -10.02 48.06
C PHE A 544 -5.14 -11.20 48.90
N TRP A 545 -4.45 -12.17 48.31
CA TRP A 545 -3.77 -13.22 49.07
C TRP A 545 -2.80 -12.63 50.08
N GLY A 546 -1.95 -11.69 49.67
CA GLY A 546 -1.00 -11.03 50.57
C GLY A 546 -1.68 -10.25 51.69
N ILE A 547 -2.73 -9.49 51.40
CA ILE A 547 -3.51 -8.73 52.40
C ILE A 547 -4.20 -9.64 53.40
N ASP A 548 -4.74 -10.76 52.93
CA ASP A 548 -5.46 -11.73 53.74
C ASP A 548 -4.54 -12.61 54.58
N ARG A 549 -3.39 -13.04 54.03
CA ARG A 549 -2.50 -14.01 54.69
C ARG A 549 -1.40 -13.41 55.53
N CYS A 550 -0.98 -12.18 55.26
CA CYS A 550 0.13 -11.56 55.98
C CYS A 550 -0.41 -10.51 56.94
N ARG A 551 -0.97 -10.87 58.11
CA ARG A 551 -1.75 -9.94 58.99
C ARG A 551 -1.04 -9.33 60.19
N ARG A 552 -0.80 -10.17 61.19
CA ARG A 552 -0.20 -9.77 62.46
C ARG A 552 1.27 -10.17 62.44
N ARG A 553 2.16 -9.33 62.99
CA ARG A 553 3.59 -9.67 63.17
C ARG A 553 3.92 -10.04 64.61
N LEU A 554 3.21 -9.50 65.61
CA LEU A 554 3.43 -9.74 67.03
C LEU A 554 2.11 -9.81 67.83
N PRO A 555 1.99 -10.67 68.87
CA PRO A 555 3.00 -11.60 69.36
C PRO A 555 3.06 -12.90 68.57
N VAL A 556 1.95 -13.34 67.94
CA VAL A 556 1.93 -14.49 67.01
C VAL A 556 1.74 -13.97 65.59
N ALA A 557 2.69 -14.30 64.72
CA ALA A 557 2.65 -13.88 63.32
C ALA A 557 1.64 -14.73 62.53
N ILE A 558 0.77 -14.07 61.76
CA ILE A 558 -0.12 -14.74 60.81
C ILE A 558 0.52 -14.54 59.43
N LEU A 559 1.16 -15.60 58.94
CA LEU A 559 1.85 -15.66 57.66
C LEU A 559 1.43 -16.92 56.88
N PRO A 560 1.44 -16.88 55.54
CA PRO A 560 1.13 -18.05 54.72
C PRO A 560 2.15 -19.17 54.91
N ALA A 561 1.70 -20.42 54.78
CA ALA A 561 2.58 -21.57 54.79
C ALA A 561 3.48 -21.59 53.55
N TRP A 562 4.70 -22.12 53.67
CA TRP A 562 5.67 -22.14 52.57
C TRP A 562 5.14 -22.82 51.29
N GLY A 563 4.43 -23.94 51.44
CA GLY A 563 3.79 -24.64 50.32
C GLY A 563 2.70 -23.79 49.64
N GLU A 564 1.90 -23.04 50.40
CA GLU A 564 0.90 -22.12 49.83
C GLU A 564 1.58 -20.96 49.10
N THR A 565 2.63 -20.37 49.66
CA THR A 565 3.42 -19.32 49.02
C THR A 565 4.03 -19.80 47.70
N LEU A 566 4.52 -21.04 47.65
CA LEU A 566 5.08 -21.65 46.43
C LEU A 566 4.00 -21.82 45.36
N TRP A 567 2.83 -22.36 45.72
CA TRP A 567 1.71 -22.49 44.78
C TRP A 567 1.17 -21.14 44.31
N MET A 568 1.04 -20.16 45.21
CA MET A 568 0.56 -18.82 44.85
C MET A 568 1.55 -18.09 43.94
N SER A 569 2.85 -18.12 44.26
CA SER A 569 3.89 -17.46 43.47
C SER A 569 4.10 -18.16 42.12
N GLY A 570 4.06 -19.49 42.09
CA GLY A 570 4.16 -20.29 40.87
C GLY A 570 2.98 -20.06 39.92
N SER A 571 1.76 -20.10 40.44
CA SER A 571 0.55 -19.80 39.65
C SER A 571 0.51 -18.35 39.17
N PHE A 572 0.91 -17.39 40.01
CA PHE A 572 1.02 -15.98 39.61
C PHE A 572 1.99 -15.83 38.45
N SER A 573 3.17 -16.43 38.55
CA SER A 573 4.20 -16.36 37.51
C SER A 573 3.71 -16.97 36.19
N LEU A 574 3.04 -18.12 36.24
CA LEU A 574 2.47 -18.78 35.07
C LEU A 574 1.43 -17.91 34.35
N ILE A 575 0.46 -17.39 35.11
CA ILE A 575 -0.60 -16.54 34.59
C ILE A 575 0.02 -15.24 34.06
N ALA A 576 0.85 -14.55 34.84
CA ALA A 576 1.52 -13.32 34.41
C ALA A 576 2.35 -13.51 33.13
N LEU A 577 3.12 -14.62 33.00
CA LEU A 577 3.88 -14.94 31.79
C LEU A 577 2.98 -15.16 30.57
N ALA A 578 1.84 -15.83 30.73
CA ALA A 578 0.87 -15.99 29.65
C ALA A 578 0.34 -14.63 29.17
N GLY A 579 -0.01 -13.74 30.11
CA GLY A 579 -0.49 -12.39 29.81
C GLY A 579 0.57 -11.54 29.13
N LEU A 580 1.80 -11.56 29.63
CA LEU A 580 2.95 -10.89 29.03
C LEU A 580 3.20 -11.40 27.61
N SER A 581 3.25 -12.71 27.39
CA SER A 581 3.44 -13.30 26.07
C SER A 581 2.41 -12.80 25.05
N MET A 582 1.13 -12.72 25.44
CA MET A 582 0.07 -12.19 24.58
C MET A 582 0.29 -10.71 24.24
N ILE A 583 0.66 -9.87 25.22
CA ILE A 583 0.95 -8.45 25.01
C ILE A 583 2.15 -8.28 24.07
N PHE A 584 3.25 -8.98 24.30
CA PHE A 584 4.48 -8.87 23.49
C PHE A 584 4.30 -9.36 22.05
N ARG A 585 3.38 -10.31 21.81
CA ARG A 585 3.08 -10.79 20.45
C ARG A 585 2.17 -9.85 19.66
N THR A 586 1.35 -9.04 20.32
CA THR A 586 0.24 -8.33 19.67
C THR A 586 0.31 -6.82 19.74
N ALA A 587 0.91 -6.27 20.80
CA ALA A 587 1.07 -4.83 20.99
C ALA A 587 2.18 -4.28 20.09
N GLU A 588 1.96 -3.09 19.51
CA GLU A 588 3.03 -2.37 18.79
C GLU A 588 4.13 -1.87 19.73
N ALA A 589 3.74 -1.45 20.94
CA ALA A 589 4.63 -0.88 21.95
C ALA A 589 4.37 -1.56 23.30
N PRO A 590 4.81 -2.82 23.50
CA PRO A 590 4.45 -3.63 24.66
C PRO A 590 4.86 -2.97 25.98
N TRP A 591 6.03 -2.34 26.03
CA TRP A 591 6.49 -1.60 27.21
C TRP A 591 5.60 -0.41 27.56
N PHE A 592 5.10 0.31 26.56
CA PHE A 592 4.20 1.43 26.80
C PHE A 592 2.83 0.94 27.29
N THR A 593 2.31 -0.15 26.71
CA THR A 593 1.09 -0.81 27.20
C THR A 593 1.25 -1.27 28.65
N LEU A 594 2.40 -1.85 29.02
CA LEU A 594 2.68 -2.26 30.40
C LEU A 594 2.84 -1.08 31.36
N ALA A 595 3.50 0.00 30.94
CA ALA A 595 3.60 1.21 31.75
C ALA A 595 2.23 1.83 32.01
N PHE A 596 1.37 1.87 30.98
CA PHE A 596 0.01 2.36 31.11
C PHE A 596 -0.82 1.47 32.05
N LEU A 597 -0.78 0.15 31.85
CA LEU A 597 -1.46 -0.80 32.72
C LEU A 597 -0.96 -0.68 34.17
N GLY A 598 0.36 -0.60 34.36
CA GLY A 598 0.99 -0.40 35.66
C GLY A 598 0.53 0.88 36.34
N GLY A 599 0.41 1.99 35.59
CA GLY A 599 -0.14 3.25 36.09
C GLY A 599 -1.59 3.15 36.59
N LEU A 600 -2.38 2.21 36.07
CA LEU A 600 -3.72 1.90 36.56
C LEU A 600 -3.70 0.96 37.77
N ILE A 601 -2.97 -0.16 37.70
CA ILE A 601 -3.12 -1.23 38.71
C ILE A 601 -2.17 -1.10 39.91
N LEU A 602 -1.10 -0.32 39.83
CA LEU A 602 -0.08 -0.25 40.90
C LEU A 602 -0.31 0.88 41.92
N PRO A 603 -0.49 2.16 41.56
CA PRO A 603 -0.36 3.26 42.51
C PRO A 603 -1.41 3.22 43.62
N VAL A 604 -2.70 3.16 43.25
CA VAL A 604 -3.79 3.16 44.23
C VAL A 604 -3.74 1.90 45.11
N PRO A 605 -3.60 0.67 44.56
CA PRO A 605 -3.56 -0.51 45.40
C PRO A 605 -2.34 -0.59 46.32
N LEU A 606 -1.16 -0.15 45.87
CA LEU A 606 0.04 -0.11 46.70
C LEU A 606 -0.07 0.94 47.81
N ILE A 607 -0.61 2.13 47.54
CA ILE A 607 -0.84 3.17 48.54
C ILE A 607 -1.84 2.67 49.60
N LEU A 608 -3.00 2.15 49.17
CA LEU A 608 -4.02 1.64 50.09
C LEU A 608 -3.50 0.48 50.95
N SER A 609 -2.74 -0.43 50.34
CA SER A 609 -2.10 -1.53 51.06
C SER A 609 -1.04 -0.99 52.03
N GLY A 610 -0.16 -0.08 51.59
CA GLY A 610 0.86 0.54 52.45
C GLY A 610 0.26 1.23 53.67
N VAL A 611 -0.79 2.04 53.47
CA VAL A 611 -1.52 2.70 54.56
C VAL A 611 -2.20 1.67 55.49
N LEU A 612 -2.76 0.58 54.93
CA LEU A 612 -3.34 -0.51 55.71
C LEU A 612 -2.28 -1.17 56.62
N TYR A 613 -1.08 -1.42 56.11
CA TYR A 613 0.03 -1.99 56.88
C TYR A 613 0.59 -1.00 57.92
N GLN A 614 0.62 0.30 57.61
CA GLN A 614 1.08 1.35 58.54
C GLN A 614 0.12 1.59 59.70
N ARG A 615 -1.20 1.65 59.45
CA ARG A 615 -2.21 1.88 60.49
C ARG A 615 -2.40 0.69 61.43
N GLY A 616 -1.93 -0.48 61.03
CA GLY A 616 -2.16 -1.74 61.74
C GLY A 616 -3.58 -2.27 61.54
N ARG A 617 -3.72 -3.60 61.47
CA ARG A 617 -5.01 -4.29 61.27
C ARG A 617 -5.49 -4.79 62.62
N TYR A 618 -6.11 -3.94 63.41
CA TYR A 618 -6.59 -4.30 64.75
C TYR A 618 -8.12 -4.38 64.75
N HIS A 619 -8.64 -5.60 64.87
CA HIS A 619 -10.07 -5.90 65.02
C HIS A 619 -10.25 -7.32 65.57
N ASP A 620 -11.43 -7.62 66.12
CA ASP A 620 -11.65 -8.85 66.89
C ASP A 620 -11.53 -10.14 66.06
N LEU A 621 -11.80 -10.09 64.75
CA LEU A 621 -11.79 -11.26 63.84
C LEU A 621 -10.51 -11.36 62.98
N LEU A 622 -9.33 -11.28 63.59
CA LEU A 622 -8.03 -11.32 62.91
C LEU A 622 -7.56 -12.72 62.47
N GLU A 623 -8.04 -13.76 63.12
CA GLU A 623 -7.67 -15.17 62.85
C GLU A 623 -8.50 -15.80 61.73
N VAL A 624 -9.42 -15.02 61.16
CA VAL A 624 -10.43 -15.48 60.21
C VAL A 624 -10.31 -14.69 58.90
N SER A 625 -10.42 -15.35 57.74
CA SER A 625 -10.32 -14.71 56.42
C SER A 625 -11.18 -13.44 56.27
N TYR A 626 -10.67 -12.44 55.54
CA TYR A 626 -11.39 -11.23 55.15
C TYR A 626 -12.45 -11.53 54.08
N PHE A 627 -12.30 -12.68 53.44
CA PHE A 627 -13.16 -13.17 52.40
C PHE A 627 -13.91 -14.39 52.89
N VAL A 628 -15.17 -14.47 52.51
CA VAL A 628 -16.08 -15.56 52.87
C VAL A 628 -16.51 -16.28 51.60
N GLU A 629 -16.64 -17.61 51.69
CA GLU A 629 -17.21 -18.47 50.67
C GLU A 629 -18.68 -18.78 50.98
N ASP A 630 -19.55 -18.86 49.96
CA ASP A 630 -20.93 -19.34 50.12
C ASP A 630 -20.89 -20.85 50.45
N GLY A 631 -21.53 -21.24 51.56
CA GLY A 631 -21.58 -22.63 52.01
C GLY A 631 -22.49 -23.54 51.14
N SER A 632 -23.23 -22.96 50.19
CA SER A 632 -24.01 -23.73 49.21
C SER A 632 -23.13 -24.36 48.10
N MET A 633 -23.72 -25.19 47.21
CA MET A 633 -22.97 -25.75 46.07
C MET A 633 -22.52 -24.63 45.13
N ARG A 634 -21.30 -24.74 44.55
CA ARG A 634 -20.75 -23.75 43.62
C ARG A 634 -21.73 -23.42 42.50
N GLN A 635 -22.15 -22.17 42.38
CA GLN A 635 -23.09 -21.75 41.34
C GLN A 635 -22.40 -20.89 40.29
N PHE A 636 -22.30 -21.44 39.08
CA PHE A 636 -21.98 -20.63 37.91
C PHE A 636 -23.21 -19.79 37.55
N ARG A 637 -23.13 -18.47 37.73
CA ARG A 637 -24.25 -17.57 37.41
C ARG A 637 -23.91 -16.72 36.20
N LEU A 638 -24.47 -17.11 35.04
CA LEU A 638 -24.81 -16.17 33.98
C LEU A 638 -26.20 -15.60 34.30
N LEU A 639 -26.43 -14.32 34.08
CA LEU A 639 -27.78 -13.74 34.08
C LEU A 639 -28.64 -14.51 33.05
N ILE A 640 -29.37 -15.55 33.48
CA ILE A 640 -30.66 -16.10 33.01
C ILE A 640 -30.87 -17.46 33.72
N GLY A 641 -31.87 -17.53 34.60
CA GLY A 641 -32.43 -18.78 35.17
C GLY A 641 -31.77 -19.32 36.46
N ARG A 642 -32.58 -19.59 37.49
CA ARG A 642 -32.18 -20.38 38.69
C ARG A 642 -32.89 -21.74 38.64
N LEU A 643 -32.16 -22.84 38.82
CA LEU A 643 -32.70 -24.19 39.05
C LEU A 643 -32.63 -24.58 40.54
N PRO A 644 -33.46 -25.53 41.02
CA PRO A 644 -33.64 -25.83 42.45
C PRO A 644 -32.49 -26.65 43.07
N ILE A 645 -32.42 -26.63 44.41
CA ILE A 645 -31.21 -26.85 45.24
C ILE A 645 -31.25 -28.18 46.00
N MET A 646 -30.07 -28.84 46.19
CA MET A 646 -29.75 -29.65 47.39
C MET A 646 -28.46 -29.14 48.06
N PRO A 647 -28.40 -29.01 49.41
CA PRO A 647 -27.30 -28.37 50.16
C PRO A 647 -26.09 -29.30 50.43
N ARG A 648 -24.91 -28.70 50.63
CA ARG A 648 -23.64 -29.42 50.94
C ARG A 648 -23.35 -29.57 52.44
N PHE A 649 -24.05 -28.85 53.33
CA PHE A 649 -23.85 -28.92 54.78
C PHE A 649 -25.19 -29.00 55.57
N PRO A 650 -25.26 -29.71 56.72
CA PRO A 650 -26.54 -30.05 57.36
C PRO A 650 -27.07 -29.03 58.38
N PHE A 651 -26.36 -27.92 58.68
CA PHE A 651 -26.80 -26.98 59.72
C PHE A 651 -26.70 -25.53 59.24
N PHE A 652 -27.87 -24.93 59.01
CA PHE A 652 -28.04 -23.54 58.57
C PHE A 652 -28.15 -22.60 59.78
N ARG A 653 -27.16 -21.71 59.95
CA ARG A 653 -27.42 -20.41 60.60
C ARG A 653 -26.73 -19.26 59.85
N ASP A 654 -25.54 -19.50 59.28
CA ASP A 654 -24.83 -18.52 58.45
C ASP A 654 -24.65 -19.04 57.01
N ARG A 655 -25.05 -18.21 56.03
CA ARG A 655 -24.99 -18.55 54.60
C ARG A 655 -23.57 -18.50 54.01
N TYR A 656 -22.67 -17.78 54.68
CA TYR A 656 -21.32 -17.53 54.19
C TYR A 656 -20.31 -17.80 55.30
N GLU A 657 -19.32 -18.61 54.99
CA GLU A 657 -18.28 -19.05 55.93
C GLU A 657 -16.92 -18.48 55.50
N PRO A 658 -16.03 -18.15 56.44
CA PRO A 658 -14.68 -17.70 56.08
C PRO A 658 -13.92 -18.73 55.24
N ILE A 659 -13.14 -18.25 54.28
CA ILE A 659 -12.30 -19.13 53.46
C ILE A 659 -11.38 -19.96 54.37
N LEU A 660 -11.42 -21.28 54.17
CA LEU A 660 -10.60 -22.22 54.92
C LEU A 660 -9.15 -22.18 54.44
N TRP A 661 -8.31 -21.64 55.30
CA TRP A 661 -6.89 -21.44 55.04
C TRP A 661 -6.05 -22.71 54.94
N ASN A 662 -6.50 -23.81 55.55
CA ASN A 662 -5.73 -25.06 55.70
C ASN A 662 -5.89 -26.02 54.51
N ARG A 663 -6.60 -25.62 53.45
CA ARG A 663 -6.82 -26.46 52.26
C ARG A 663 -5.72 -26.23 51.22
N ARG A 664 -5.27 -27.31 50.57
CA ARG A 664 -4.23 -27.26 49.51
C ARG A 664 -4.59 -26.37 48.30
N TRP A 665 -5.86 -26.03 48.13
CA TRP A 665 -6.41 -25.26 47.03
C TRP A 665 -6.94 -23.88 47.45
N SER A 666 -6.67 -23.43 48.68
CA SER A 666 -7.09 -22.12 49.20
C SER A 666 -6.67 -20.95 48.31
N TRP A 667 -5.50 -21.06 47.67
CA TRP A 667 -4.93 -20.01 46.83
C TRP A 667 -5.78 -19.71 45.57
N LEU A 668 -6.55 -20.69 45.06
CA LEU A 668 -7.43 -20.51 43.91
C LEU A 668 -8.56 -19.51 44.21
N ASN A 669 -8.98 -19.41 45.47
CA ASN A 669 -10.07 -18.54 45.89
C ASN A 669 -9.73 -17.05 45.65
N TYR A 670 -8.46 -16.65 45.74
CA TYR A 670 -8.08 -15.26 45.48
C TYR A 670 -8.12 -14.92 43.99
N TYR A 671 -7.81 -15.88 43.11
CA TYR A 671 -8.01 -15.70 41.66
C TYR A 671 -9.48 -15.68 41.29
N ASP A 672 -10.31 -16.53 41.92
CA ASP A 672 -11.76 -16.54 41.69
C ASP A 672 -12.39 -15.20 42.13
N LEU A 673 -12.05 -14.69 43.32
CA LEU A 673 -12.44 -13.33 43.74
C LEU A 673 -12.00 -12.26 42.74
N SER A 674 -10.74 -12.31 42.31
CA SER A 674 -10.18 -11.35 41.35
C SER A 674 -10.90 -11.43 40.00
N LEU A 675 -11.22 -12.63 39.52
CA LEU A 675 -11.89 -12.90 38.27
C LEU A 675 -13.36 -12.44 38.29
N ILE A 676 -14.08 -12.67 39.39
CA ILE A 676 -15.44 -12.14 39.61
C ILE A 676 -15.43 -10.61 39.62
N ASN A 677 -14.53 -10.00 40.39
CA ASN A 677 -14.46 -8.54 40.48
C ASN A 677 -14.09 -7.89 39.14
N PHE A 678 -13.25 -8.55 38.35
CA PHE A 678 -12.71 -7.98 37.12
C PHE A 678 -13.59 -8.28 35.88
N LEU A 679 -14.12 -9.49 35.72
CA LEU A 679 -14.94 -9.90 34.58
C LEU A 679 -16.44 -9.82 34.84
N LYS A 680 -16.87 -9.75 36.11
CA LYS A 680 -18.28 -9.91 36.52
C LYS A 680 -18.90 -11.24 36.07
N PHE A 681 -18.05 -12.21 35.75
CA PHE A 681 -18.35 -13.53 35.23
C PHE A 681 -17.47 -14.53 35.99
N GLY A 682 -18.06 -15.52 36.66
CA GLY A 682 -17.35 -16.44 37.55
C GLY A 682 -18.30 -17.20 38.47
N PHE A 683 -17.77 -18.04 39.35
CA PHE A 683 -18.56 -18.67 40.41
C PHE A 683 -18.79 -17.63 41.50
N ASN A 684 -20.03 -17.30 41.84
CA ASN A 684 -20.30 -16.16 42.74
C ASN A 684 -20.15 -16.55 44.22
N ASP A 685 -19.10 -17.30 44.51
CA ASP A 685 -18.93 -18.02 45.75
C ASP A 685 -18.14 -17.19 46.76
N ILE A 686 -17.32 -16.21 46.33
CA ILE A 686 -16.41 -15.47 47.22
C ILE A 686 -16.77 -14.00 47.29
N ARG A 687 -16.87 -13.47 48.52
CA ARG A 687 -17.16 -12.05 48.78
C ARG A 687 -16.43 -11.53 50.01
N LEU A 688 -16.55 -10.22 50.26
CA LEU A 688 -16.06 -9.59 51.48
C LEU A 688 -16.86 -10.01 52.71
N ARG A 689 -16.19 -10.09 53.87
CA ARG A 689 -16.82 -10.33 55.17
C ARG A 689 -17.56 -9.09 55.68
N ASP A 690 -18.78 -9.29 56.19
CA ASP A 690 -19.70 -8.20 56.58
C ASP A 690 -19.35 -7.53 57.93
N ARG A 691 -18.49 -8.14 58.76
CA ARG A 691 -18.12 -7.65 60.11
C ARG A 691 -16.61 -7.57 60.31
N ALA A 692 -16.17 -6.60 61.11
CA ALA A 692 -14.76 -6.42 61.49
C ALA A 692 -13.81 -6.45 60.27
N LEU A 693 -14.20 -5.75 59.20
CA LEU A 693 -13.45 -5.61 57.95
C LEU A 693 -12.88 -4.18 57.86
N PRO A 694 -11.56 -4.01 57.68
CA PRO A 694 -10.99 -2.67 57.49
C PRO A 694 -11.54 -2.03 56.21
N GLY A 695 -12.03 -0.79 56.29
CA GLY A 695 -12.60 -0.07 55.14
C GLY A 695 -11.65 0.08 53.95
N LEU A 696 -10.33 0.07 54.18
CA LEU A 696 -9.31 0.09 53.11
C LEU A 696 -9.32 -1.19 52.26
N VAL A 697 -9.63 -2.36 52.85
CA VAL A 697 -9.77 -3.63 52.11
C VAL A 697 -11.01 -3.57 51.22
N SER A 698 -12.12 -3.04 51.74
CA SER A 698 -13.32 -2.78 50.93
C SER A 698 -13.01 -1.81 49.79
N ALA A 699 -12.30 -0.71 50.05
CA ALA A 699 -11.91 0.26 49.03
C ALA A 699 -11.06 -0.36 47.91
N LEU A 700 -10.14 -1.28 48.24
CA LEU A 700 -9.35 -2.04 47.26
C LEU A 700 -10.20 -2.94 46.36
N VAL A 701 -11.16 -3.67 46.94
CA VAL A 701 -12.09 -4.51 46.18
C VAL A 701 -12.97 -3.66 45.27
N TRP A 702 -13.53 -2.55 45.77
CA TRP A 702 -14.30 -1.60 44.96
C TRP A 702 -13.47 -0.96 43.85
N TYR A 703 -12.20 -0.68 44.10
CA TYR A 703 -11.28 -0.16 43.09
C TYR A 703 -11.08 -1.17 41.94
N GLN A 704 -10.80 -2.44 42.26
CA GLN A 704 -10.69 -3.48 41.25
C GLN A 704 -12.01 -3.66 40.49
N TRP A 705 -13.14 -3.64 41.18
CA TRP A 705 -14.47 -3.76 40.57
C TRP A 705 -14.73 -2.62 39.55
N GLY A 706 -14.34 -1.39 39.90
CA GLY A 706 -14.41 -0.23 39.00
C GLY A 706 -13.55 -0.41 37.74
N LEU A 707 -12.32 -0.91 37.89
CA LEU A 707 -11.46 -1.26 36.75
C LEU A 707 -12.07 -2.39 35.91
N GLY A 708 -12.70 -3.37 36.54
CA GLY A 708 -13.41 -4.46 35.87
C GLY A 708 -14.54 -3.97 34.97
N LEU A 709 -15.31 -2.96 35.41
CA LEU A 709 -16.36 -2.35 34.58
C LEU A 709 -15.78 -1.75 33.29
N LEU A 710 -14.68 -0.99 33.42
CA LEU A 710 -13.99 -0.42 32.26
C LEU A 710 -13.44 -1.51 31.34
N TYR A 711 -12.82 -2.54 31.91
CA TYR A 711 -12.27 -3.67 31.17
C TYR A 711 -13.35 -4.42 30.39
N VAL A 712 -14.48 -4.76 31.02
CA VAL A 712 -15.61 -5.45 30.36
C VAL A 712 -16.17 -4.60 29.23
N GLY A 713 -16.29 -3.29 29.41
CA GLY A 713 -16.68 -2.37 28.33
C GLY A 713 -15.73 -2.44 27.13
N LEU A 714 -14.42 -2.40 27.37
CA LEU A 714 -13.40 -2.54 26.32
C LEU A 714 -13.39 -3.94 25.66
N LEU A 715 -13.58 -4.99 26.45
CA LEU A 715 -13.62 -6.37 25.98
C LEU A 715 -14.84 -6.59 25.08
N LEU A 716 -16.03 -6.17 25.51
CA LEU A 716 -17.26 -6.27 24.72
C LEU A 716 -17.16 -5.44 23.44
N TRP A 717 -16.62 -4.22 23.52
CA TRP A 717 -16.36 -3.38 22.35
C TRP A 717 -15.35 -4.01 21.38
N THR A 718 -14.32 -4.69 21.88
CA THR A 718 -13.34 -5.40 21.04
C THR A 718 -14.00 -6.61 20.36
N LEU A 719 -14.71 -7.44 21.13
CA LEU A 719 -15.42 -8.61 20.64
C LEU A 719 -16.46 -8.24 19.56
N SER A 720 -17.18 -7.16 19.79
CA SER A 720 -18.10 -6.48 18.86
C SER A 720 -17.50 -6.23 17.47
N ARG A 721 -16.19 -5.97 17.39
CA ARG A 721 -15.50 -5.62 16.14
C ARG A 721 -14.74 -6.77 15.52
N THR A 722 -14.33 -7.74 16.32
CA THR A 722 -13.58 -8.92 15.86
C THR A 722 -14.50 -10.06 15.44
N ILE A 723 -15.67 -10.21 16.06
CA ILE A 723 -16.61 -11.30 15.78
C ILE A 723 -17.78 -10.74 14.96
N PRO A 724 -17.90 -11.09 13.66
CA PRO A 724 -19.04 -10.69 12.87
C PRO A 724 -20.35 -11.24 13.47
N GLY A 725 -21.41 -10.41 13.49
CA GLY A 725 -22.72 -10.77 14.03
C GLY A 725 -22.89 -10.63 15.55
N LEU A 726 -21.81 -10.54 16.34
CA LEU A 726 -21.91 -10.40 17.80
C LEU A 726 -22.57 -9.08 18.23
N ASN A 727 -22.41 -8.02 17.42
CA ASN A 727 -23.09 -6.73 17.64
C ASN A 727 -24.61 -6.89 17.73
N LEU A 728 -25.19 -7.81 16.96
CA LEU A 728 -26.62 -8.06 17.00
C LEU A 728 -27.08 -8.68 18.32
N PHE A 729 -26.20 -9.27 19.13
CA PHE A 729 -26.54 -9.81 20.44
C PHE A 729 -26.23 -8.88 21.61
N ILE A 730 -25.26 -7.97 21.46
CA ILE A 730 -24.79 -7.07 22.53
C ILE A 730 -25.61 -5.77 22.61
N TYR A 731 -26.25 -5.34 21.51
CA TYR A 731 -27.00 -4.08 21.44
C TYR A 731 -28.53 -4.21 21.64
N PHE A 732 -29.02 -5.37 22.08
CA PHE A 732 -30.44 -5.55 22.50
C PHE A 732 -30.64 -5.30 23.98
#